data_AF-A0A7Z9XQS4-F1
#
_entry.id   AF-A0A7Z9XQS4-F1
#
_cell.length_a   1.000
_cell.length_b   1.000
_cell.length_c   1.000
_cell.angle_alpha   90.00
_cell.angle_beta   90.00
_cell.angle_gamma   90.00
#
_symmetry.space_group_name_H-M   'P 1'
#
loop_
_entity.id
_entity.type
_entity.pdbx_description
1 polymer ?
#
loop_
_entity_poly.entity_id
_entity_poly.type
_entity_poly.pdbx_seq_one_letter_code
_entity_poly.pdbx_strand_id
1 'polypeptide(L)'
;MIFDETSWDTPQTVTLTGVDDSVEDGDQTFSIQTGLSSVGAPAYALLSDSDVDELSVTNIDDEQSGLLITAVQPLQTGEDGTSASFFLRLRSRPEADVKVAVTSSKNSEGELDKGELLFTVDNWGVEQQVTLTGVDEDIVDGVQGYVVNLSTASVDPLYAGVTDSILAQNEDDDLPVVVVSPDSGLEVNEMGGSDTFTVVLGKEPASAVTLPVGFRSPVSTEAIVSPMSLTFTPDDWHQAQIVTVTGINDFTQDGDSLFDVVVGPATSTTPYAGQERIVTVTNYDADGAEILLTAQGSLDVSENGGKVLFSVQLNTMPLMDVDVSFNLTDGLQGTVSPDLLTFTPENWSLPRIVTFTAQDNDLIDGLRSVGLSALVPVGSGMGSAYQGLTTGEFTLRLSDDDVAGILTTPDTGLRTSESGGTASFNVVLLARPTASVIVPVQSSDPGEGQPDKASLTFTGVNWFVPQTVTVTGQDDVMADEDQVYEIQLLPATSADTNYNGLDATDVQASNLDDDEPGVTLSAAQLTTTEDGGTASFSVVLDTPPEGDVQLSITVSDAEEVQLDVQVLTFTSANWNQPQQVVLTGQDDDEVDGDQELTVSLSLHTSGELSSYGSIHIPQIEVTNLDNDPVVVLVEEPDTGLRTNESGSEDRFSVSLNALPAENVYIEIRVDDPGETMLVDDDTGATMPYTTLIFTPENWDQSREVLVKGIEDSIYDDDQIFNVLISPTVSADPRFNGIDPVDPAGINEDNDYSPTGYIYYSETGALVKGGQMAVNCTNGTASIVSGHDGSAGFYQFTVNDINQKATCTLAYTPPAGYALDDACPAAVGTLEVPIADELTSLGSSKDDGSGKLLDKSCSANTWYQSFNITAEASMVINNNLPLKRGACTYESSLLQIGGDFAGTGSIILSSAQEIQAADENNPVGVLTPHYLVLKAPRMLVKAGVVFKVEGGARLSVSPAVDYCQ
;
A
#
# COMPACT_ATOMS: atom_id res chain seq x y z
N MET A 1 -99.98 62.36 93.53
CA MET A 1 -98.86 62.61 94.48
C MET A 1 -99.40 62.37 95.89
N ILE A 2 -98.65 61.73 96.80
CA ILE A 2 -99.08 61.39 98.16
C ILE A 2 -98.15 62.11 99.14
N PHE A 3 -98.72 62.84 100.10
CA PHE A 3 -97.99 63.63 101.11
C PHE A 3 -98.27 63.06 102.51
N ASP A 4 -97.24 62.76 103.29
CA ASP A 4 -97.33 62.18 104.66
C ASP A 4 -96.48 62.93 105.69
N GLU A 5 -96.47 62.50 106.96
CA GLU A 5 -95.73 63.16 108.06
C GLU A 5 -94.23 63.36 107.80
N THR A 6 -93.64 62.62 106.86
CA THR A 6 -92.22 62.73 106.50
C THR A 6 -91.95 63.40 105.15
N SER A 7 -93.00 63.65 104.37
CA SER A 7 -92.90 64.14 102.99
C SER A 7 -93.85 65.30 102.67
N TRP A 8 -94.69 65.72 103.62
CA TRP A 8 -95.63 66.82 103.48
C TRP A 8 -94.94 68.14 103.14
N ASP A 9 -93.69 68.29 103.58
CA ASP A 9 -92.86 69.47 103.35
C ASP A 9 -91.91 69.30 102.14
N THR A 10 -91.94 68.14 101.47
CA THR A 10 -91.05 67.84 100.35
C THR A 10 -91.79 67.97 99.01
N PRO A 11 -91.43 68.93 98.15
CA PRO A 11 -92.11 69.14 96.87
C PRO A 11 -92.08 67.91 95.95
N GLN A 12 -93.18 67.68 95.23
CA GLN A 12 -93.30 66.62 94.21
C GLN A 12 -93.40 67.28 92.83
N THR A 13 -92.75 66.71 91.80
CA THR A 13 -92.63 67.34 90.47
C THR A 13 -93.52 66.67 89.41
N VAL A 14 -94.13 67.50 88.54
CA VAL A 14 -94.81 67.10 87.30
C VAL A 14 -94.14 67.85 86.14
N THR A 15 -93.95 67.17 84.99
CA THR A 15 -93.34 67.76 83.79
C THR A 15 -94.37 67.88 82.67
N LEU A 16 -94.33 69.01 81.95
CA LEU A 16 -95.19 69.36 80.81
C LEU A 16 -94.30 69.74 79.61
N THR A 17 -94.78 69.52 78.37
CA THR A 17 -94.02 69.83 77.14
C THR A 17 -94.96 70.39 76.07
N GLY A 18 -94.56 71.51 75.46
CA GLY A 18 -95.28 72.14 74.33
C GLY A 18 -95.11 71.39 73.00
N VAL A 19 -95.95 71.72 72.02
CA VAL A 19 -95.87 71.21 70.64
C VAL A 19 -95.61 72.40 69.72
N ASP A 20 -94.60 72.26 68.86
CA ASP A 20 -94.15 73.24 67.88
C ASP A 20 -95.04 73.21 66.62
N ASP A 21 -95.35 74.38 66.03
CA ASP A 21 -96.08 74.46 64.75
C ASP A 21 -95.41 75.36 63.70
N SER A 22 -96.15 76.05 62.83
CA SER A 22 -95.56 76.86 61.74
C SER A 22 -96.40 78.09 61.41
N VAL A 23 -97.37 78.40 62.28
CA VAL A 23 -98.31 79.51 62.16
C VAL A 23 -97.99 80.46 63.31
N GLU A 24 -97.87 81.76 63.03
CA GLU A 24 -97.77 82.76 64.10
C GLU A 24 -99.18 82.96 64.70
N ASP A 25 -99.54 82.11 65.67
CA ASP A 25 -100.85 82.10 66.33
C ASP A 25 -100.83 82.74 67.74
N GLY A 26 -99.64 83.15 68.20
CA GLY A 26 -99.36 83.77 69.49
C GLY A 26 -99.36 82.80 70.67
N ASP A 27 -98.83 83.24 71.81
CA ASP A 27 -98.73 82.43 73.04
C ASP A 27 -100.08 81.80 73.47
N GLN A 28 -100.16 80.46 73.41
CA GLN A 28 -101.36 79.71 73.80
C GLN A 28 -101.33 79.30 75.27
N THR A 29 -102.33 79.70 76.05
CA THR A 29 -102.40 79.40 77.51
C THR A 29 -103.41 78.31 77.84
N PHE A 30 -102.98 77.34 78.66
CA PHE A 30 -103.75 76.19 79.13
C PHE A 30 -103.82 76.17 80.65
N SER A 31 -104.96 75.73 81.21
CA SER A 31 -105.15 75.56 82.65
C SER A 31 -105.08 74.08 83.05
N ILE A 32 -104.25 73.77 84.06
CA ILE A 32 -104.06 72.43 84.60
C ILE A 32 -104.60 72.39 86.03
N GLN A 33 -105.68 71.65 86.22
CA GLN A 33 -106.24 71.41 87.55
C GLN A 33 -105.60 70.20 88.21
N THR A 34 -105.23 70.37 89.48
CA THR A 34 -104.82 69.27 90.37
C THR A 34 -105.81 69.19 91.54
N GLY A 35 -106.13 67.99 92.01
CA GLY A 35 -107.15 67.76 93.05
C GLY A 35 -106.68 66.81 94.16
N LEU A 36 -107.31 66.88 95.32
CA LEU A 36 -107.07 66.03 96.48
C LEU A 36 -107.91 64.76 96.38
N SER A 37 -107.25 63.60 96.36
CA SER A 37 -107.95 62.32 96.23
C SER A 37 -108.38 61.70 97.57
N SER A 38 -107.66 61.94 98.67
CA SER A 38 -108.06 61.51 100.04
C SER A 38 -107.24 62.21 101.13
N VAL A 39 -107.86 62.57 102.26
CA VAL A 39 -107.20 63.22 103.41
C VAL A 39 -107.41 62.41 104.69
N GLY A 40 -106.32 62.00 105.36
CA GLY A 40 -106.37 61.08 106.52
C GLY A 40 -106.24 61.74 107.90
N ALA A 41 -105.67 62.94 107.99
CA ALA A 41 -105.43 63.63 109.26
C ALA A 41 -106.56 64.64 109.58
N PRO A 42 -107.15 64.64 110.80
CA PRO A 42 -108.35 65.43 111.10
C PRO A 42 -108.18 66.94 110.91
N ALA A 43 -106.96 67.45 111.09
CA ALA A 43 -106.64 68.86 110.91
C ALA A 43 -106.80 69.34 109.45
N TYR A 44 -106.79 68.43 108.47
CA TYR A 44 -106.85 68.73 107.04
C TYR A 44 -108.16 68.26 106.38
N ALA A 45 -109.08 67.67 107.15
CA ALA A 45 -110.34 67.11 106.64
C ALA A 45 -111.34 68.16 106.11
N LEU A 46 -111.04 69.46 106.26
CA LEU A 46 -111.81 70.56 105.69
C LEU A 46 -111.27 71.05 104.34
N LEU A 47 -110.14 70.51 103.86
CA LEU A 47 -109.62 70.82 102.53
C LEU A 47 -110.41 70.07 101.45
N SER A 48 -110.62 70.74 100.32
CA SER A 48 -111.35 70.31 99.13
C SER A 48 -110.53 70.65 97.88
N ASP A 49 -110.99 70.23 96.70
CA ASP A 49 -110.30 70.55 95.44
C ASP A 49 -110.21 72.06 95.17
N SER A 50 -111.10 72.88 95.75
CA SER A 50 -110.98 74.35 95.67
C SER A 50 -109.87 74.94 96.53
N ASP A 51 -109.24 74.13 97.38
CA ASP A 51 -108.12 74.53 98.23
C ASP A 51 -106.76 74.15 97.59
N VAL A 52 -106.74 73.66 96.35
CA VAL A 52 -105.52 73.43 95.56
C VAL A 52 -105.47 74.43 94.40
N ASP A 53 -104.32 75.08 94.23
CA ASP A 53 -104.15 76.10 93.19
C ASP A 53 -104.17 75.47 91.78
N GLU A 54 -104.85 76.16 90.86
CA GLU A 54 -104.82 75.84 89.43
C GLU A 54 -103.52 76.36 88.80
N LEU A 55 -102.83 75.53 88.00
CA LEU A 55 -101.60 75.93 87.33
C LEU A 55 -101.90 76.35 85.89
N SER A 56 -101.61 77.61 85.57
CA SER A 56 -101.64 78.11 84.20
C SER A 56 -100.29 77.89 83.54
N VAL A 57 -100.28 77.28 82.34
CA VAL A 57 -99.07 77.06 81.53
C VAL A 57 -99.29 77.63 80.14
N THR A 58 -98.30 78.35 79.63
CA THR A 58 -98.35 78.98 78.31
C THR A 58 -97.34 78.30 77.39
N ASN A 59 -97.79 77.82 76.24
CA ASN A 59 -96.94 77.47 75.10
C ASN A 59 -96.56 78.78 74.42
N ILE A 60 -95.28 79.09 74.38
CA ILE A 60 -94.79 80.34 73.78
C ILE A 60 -94.65 80.11 72.27
N ASP A 61 -95.21 81.02 71.48
CA ASP A 61 -95.08 81.00 70.01
C ASP A 61 -93.71 81.57 69.61
N ASP A 62 -92.94 80.82 68.83
CA ASP A 62 -91.64 81.23 68.30
C ASP A 62 -91.62 81.51 66.79
N GLU A 63 -92.78 81.48 66.12
CA GLU A 63 -92.93 81.94 64.74
C GLU A 63 -92.97 83.48 64.63
N GLN A 64 -92.35 84.03 63.59
CA GLN A 64 -92.42 85.47 63.26
C GLN A 64 -92.64 85.66 61.75
N SER A 65 -93.77 86.28 61.38
CA SER A 65 -94.11 86.64 60.01
C SER A 65 -93.12 87.64 59.40
N GLY A 66 -92.96 87.55 58.09
CA GLY A 66 -92.05 88.39 57.33
C GLY A 66 -91.51 87.74 56.06
N LEU A 67 -90.74 88.52 55.31
CA LEU A 67 -90.01 88.06 54.13
C LEU A 67 -88.64 87.49 54.55
N LEU A 68 -88.18 86.46 53.85
CA LEU A 68 -86.82 85.95 53.95
C LEU A 68 -86.16 86.00 52.57
N ILE A 69 -85.12 86.84 52.46
CA ILE A 69 -84.30 86.99 51.26
C ILE A 69 -82.99 86.22 51.46
N THR A 70 -82.65 85.33 50.53
CA THR A 70 -81.37 84.61 50.49
C THR A 70 -80.58 85.10 49.27
N ALA A 71 -79.48 85.82 49.50
CA ALA A 71 -78.62 86.38 48.45
C ALA A 71 -77.20 86.68 48.94
N VAL A 72 -76.24 86.76 48.01
CA VAL A 72 -74.95 87.42 48.23
C VAL A 72 -75.14 88.90 47.92
N GLN A 73 -74.90 89.79 48.90
CA GLN A 73 -75.12 91.23 48.74
C GLN A 73 -73.79 92.02 48.67
N PRO A 74 -73.73 93.10 47.87
CA PRO A 74 -74.75 93.53 46.90
C PRO A 74 -74.87 92.54 45.73
N LEU A 75 -76.03 92.46 45.08
CA LEU A 75 -76.18 91.72 43.82
C LEU A 75 -75.35 92.42 42.74
N GLN A 76 -74.44 91.70 42.06
CA GLN A 76 -73.58 92.28 41.01
C GLN A 76 -74.09 91.95 39.60
N THR A 77 -74.42 92.98 38.84
CA THR A 77 -74.72 92.94 37.41
C THR A 77 -73.68 93.75 36.63
N GLY A 78 -73.68 93.66 35.30
CA GLY A 78 -72.76 94.43 34.45
C GLY A 78 -73.42 94.87 33.15
N GLU A 79 -72.94 95.98 32.58
CA GLU A 79 -73.36 96.48 31.26
C GLU A 79 -73.03 95.49 30.14
N ASP A 80 -72.06 94.60 30.36
CA ASP A 80 -71.75 93.45 29.51
C ASP A 80 -72.87 92.37 29.45
N GLY A 81 -74.00 92.59 30.13
CA GLY A 81 -75.14 91.70 30.23
C GLY A 81 -75.08 90.72 31.40
N THR A 82 -74.11 90.89 32.31
CA THR A 82 -74.00 90.06 33.52
C THR A 82 -75.25 90.18 34.41
N SER A 83 -75.72 89.05 34.94
CA SER A 83 -76.93 88.96 35.78
C SER A 83 -76.65 88.33 37.15
N ALA A 84 -77.43 88.74 38.15
CA ALA A 84 -77.42 88.19 39.51
C ALA A 84 -78.81 87.67 39.90
N SER A 85 -78.91 86.91 40.98
CA SER A 85 -80.19 86.39 41.46
C SER A 85 -80.29 86.34 42.98
N PHE A 86 -81.52 86.39 43.49
CA PHE A 86 -81.84 86.13 44.89
C PHE A 86 -83.06 85.20 45.02
N PHE A 87 -83.16 84.54 46.15
CA PHE A 87 -84.32 83.71 46.50
C PHE A 87 -85.17 84.39 47.57
N LEU A 88 -86.50 84.24 47.45
CA LEU A 88 -87.48 84.79 48.38
C LEU A 88 -88.43 83.70 48.88
N ARG A 89 -88.75 83.69 50.17
CA ARG A 89 -89.87 82.95 50.77
C ARG A 89 -90.47 83.69 51.97
N LEU A 90 -91.60 83.21 52.49
CA LEU A 90 -92.19 83.72 53.74
C LEU A 90 -91.59 83.01 54.96
N ARG A 91 -91.52 83.70 56.10
CA ARG A 91 -90.97 83.17 57.37
C ARG A 91 -91.90 82.23 58.13
N SER A 92 -93.22 82.42 58.07
CA SER A 92 -94.25 81.56 58.66
C SER A 92 -95.36 81.28 57.65
N ARG A 93 -96.23 80.30 57.94
CA ARG A 93 -97.35 79.94 57.07
C ARG A 93 -98.42 81.03 57.10
N PRO A 94 -98.78 81.64 55.96
CA PRO A 94 -99.85 82.62 55.92
C PRO A 94 -101.22 81.95 55.99
N GLU A 95 -102.23 82.68 56.45
CA GLU A 95 -103.64 82.26 56.43
C GLU A 95 -104.33 82.54 55.08
N ALA A 96 -103.73 83.40 54.25
CA ALA A 96 -104.20 83.72 52.90
C ALA A 96 -103.04 84.07 51.94
N ASP A 97 -103.28 83.93 50.64
CA ASP A 97 -102.28 84.18 49.61
C ASP A 97 -101.63 85.58 49.73
N VAL A 98 -100.30 85.60 49.75
CA VAL A 98 -99.44 86.79 49.82
C VAL A 98 -98.84 87.06 48.44
N LYS A 99 -99.19 88.21 47.85
CA LYS A 99 -98.53 88.71 46.64
C LYS A 99 -97.37 89.60 47.03
N VAL A 100 -96.16 89.32 46.55
CA VAL A 100 -94.99 90.17 46.76
C VAL A 100 -94.66 90.87 45.44
N ALA A 101 -94.90 92.19 45.38
CA ALA A 101 -94.44 93.01 44.27
C ALA A 101 -92.93 93.25 44.40
N VAL A 102 -92.21 93.09 43.28
CA VAL A 102 -90.75 93.25 43.16
C VAL A 102 -90.48 94.37 42.16
N THR A 103 -89.76 95.41 42.57
CA THR A 103 -89.53 96.60 41.75
C THR A 103 -88.10 97.11 41.88
N SER A 104 -87.49 97.56 40.80
CA SER A 104 -86.17 98.22 40.82
C SER A 104 -86.33 99.73 40.99
N SER A 105 -85.44 100.36 41.76
CA SER A 105 -85.38 101.81 41.92
C SER A 105 -84.79 102.53 40.70
N LYS A 106 -84.07 101.81 39.83
CA LYS A 106 -83.46 102.32 38.60
C LYS A 106 -83.49 101.22 37.52
N ASN A 107 -84.43 101.33 36.58
CA ASN A 107 -84.54 100.36 35.49
C ASN A 107 -83.51 100.59 34.37
N SER A 108 -82.75 101.70 34.39
CA SER A 108 -81.63 101.93 33.45
C SER A 108 -80.39 101.13 33.80
N GLU A 109 -80.32 100.56 35.01
CA GLU A 109 -79.12 99.86 35.53
C GLU A 109 -79.36 98.35 35.69
N GLY A 110 -80.62 97.95 35.78
CA GLY A 110 -81.00 96.62 36.21
C GLY A 110 -82.46 96.31 35.90
N GLU A 111 -82.67 95.29 35.07
CA GLU A 111 -83.98 94.79 34.68
C GLU A 111 -84.32 93.50 35.43
N LEU A 112 -85.54 93.43 35.98
CA LEU A 112 -86.03 92.27 36.74
C LEU A 112 -86.78 91.30 35.82
N ASP A 113 -86.52 90.00 35.98
CA ASP A 113 -87.25 88.94 35.25
C ASP A 113 -88.72 88.82 35.68
N LYS A 114 -89.03 89.19 36.94
CA LYS A 114 -90.35 89.09 37.57
C LYS A 114 -90.69 90.35 38.35
N GLY A 115 -91.89 90.87 38.15
CA GLY A 115 -92.43 92.02 38.90
C GLY A 115 -93.36 91.67 40.08
N GLU A 116 -93.81 90.42 40.18
CA GLU A 116 -94.67 89.93 41.28
C GLU A 116 -94.41 88.43 41.52
N LEU A 117 -94.39 88.03 42.79
CA LEU A 117 -94.35 86.63 43.24
C LEU A 117 -95.60 86.32 44.07
N LEU A 118 -96.12 85.09 43.96
CA LEU A 118 -97.30 84.64 44.70
C LEU A 118 -96.93 83.51 45.67
N PHE A 119 -97.17 83.73 46.96
CA PHE A 119 -97.02 82.73 48.02
C PHE A 119 -98.39 82.38 48.60
N THR A 120 -98.82 81.14 48.41
CA THR A 120 -100.05 80.56 48.94
C THR A 120 -99.78 79.85 50.27
N VAL A 121 -100.87 79.46 50.94
CA VAL A 121 -100.83 78.65 52.18
C VAL A 121 -100.08 77.31 52.04
N ASP A 122 -99.82 76.86 50.82
CA ASP A 122 -99.15 75.59 50.51
C ASP A 122 -97.70 75.75 50.04
N ASN A 123 -97.34 76.89 49.44
CA ASN A 123 -95.99 77.12 48.89
C ASN A 123 -95.20 78.24 49.59
N TRP A 124 -95.72 78.83 50.66
CA TRP A 124 -95.11 79.95 51.39
C TRP A 124 -93.64 79.74 51.79
N GLY A 125 -93.29 78.50 52.17
CA GLY A 125 -91.95 78.13 52.61
C GLY A 125 -91.01 77.70 51.47
N VAL A 126 -91.51 77.65 50.23
CA VAL A 126 -90.73 77.30 49.03
C VAL A 126 -90.05 78.56 48.50
N GLU A 127 -88.73 78.51 48.37
CA GLU A 127 -87.95 79.60 47.80
C GLU A 127 -88.28 79.82 46.31
N GLN A 128 -88.58 81.07 45.96
CA GLN A 128 -88.79 81.52 44.59
C GLN A 128 -87.65 82.44 44.17
N GLN A 129 -87.02 82.15 43.03
CA GLN A 129 -85.90 82.95 42.50
C GLN A 129 -86.39 84.17 41.72
N VAL A 130 -85.68 85.29 41.86
CA VAL A 130 -85.75 86.48 41.01
C VAL A 130 -84.37 86.72 40.41
N THR A 131 -84.32 86.98 39.12
CA THR A 131 -83.11 87.30 38.37
C THR A 131 -83.12 88.78 37.99
N LEU A 132 -81.95 89.40 38.12
CA LEU A 132 -81.69 90.79 37.83
C LEU A 132 -80.56 90.86 36.80
N THR A 133 -80.82 91.45 35.64
CA THR A 133 -79.84 91.56 34.54
C THR A 133 -79.40 93.00 34.41
N GLY A 134 -78.08 93.23 34.28
CA GLY A 134 -77.52 94.54 34.01
C GLY A 134 -78.00 95.09 32.67
N VAL A 135 -78.21 96.40 32.60
CA VAL A 135 -78.64 97.09 31.38
C VAL A 135 -77.47 97.92 30.89
N ASP A 136 -77.12 97.76 29.62
CA ASP A 136 -76.08 98.50 28.91
C ASP A 136 -76.59 99.89 28.48
N GLU A 137 -75.91 100.97 28.87
CA GLU A 137 -76.33 102.35 28.55
C GLU A 137 -75.34 103.24 27.79
N ASP A 138 -74.24 102.72 27.22
CA ASP A 138 -73.25 103.46 26.39
C ASP A 138 -72.66 104.74 27.06
N ILE A 139 -72.74 104.86 28.39
CA ILE A 139 -72.29 106.02 29.17
C ILE A 139 -71.28 105.59 30.23
N VAL A 140 -70.05 106.13 30.17
CA VAL A 140 -69.06 106.01 31.26
C VAL A 140 -69.55 106.76 32.50
N ASP A 141 -70.14 106.05 33.44
CA ASP A 141 -70.64 106.62 34.69
C ASP A 141 -70.14 105.90 35.96
N GLY A 142 -69.35 104.83 35.79
CA GLY A 142 -68.79 104.01 36.87
C GLY A 142 -69.85 103.19 37.61
N VAL A 143 -69.40 102.23 38.43
CA VAL A 143 -70.30 101.29 39.13
C VAL A 143 -71.52 101.97 39.79
N GLN A 144 -72.71 101.64 39.30
CA GLN A 144 -73.97 102.25 39.74
C GLN A 144 -74.70 101.38 40.75
N GLY A 145 -75.02 101.93 41.92
CA GLY A 145 -75.83 101.27 42.94
C GLY A 145 -77.33 101.54 42.80
N TYR A 146 -78.16 100.51 42.98
CA TYR A 146 -79.62 100.61 43.00
C TYR A 146 -80.26 99.61 43.98
N VAL A 147 -81.56 99.78 44.24
CA VAL A 147 -82.30 99.02 45.26
C VAL A 147 -83.47 98.28 44.62
N VAL A 148 -83.58 96.98 44.91
CA VAL A 148 -84.78 96.18 44.60
C VAL A 148 -85.70 96.19 45.82
N ASN A 149 -86.89 96.75 45.65
CA ASN A 149 -87.90 96.89 46.69
C ASN A 149 -88.94 95.78 46.60
N LEU A 150 -89.25 95.17 47.75
CA LEU A 150 -90.26 94.15 47.93
C LEU A 150 -91.42 94.71 48.77
N SER A 151 -92.66 94.48 48.34
CA SER A 151 -93.84 94.87 49.11
C SER A 151 -94.94 93.82 48.99
N THR A 152 -95.57 93.50 50.11
CA THR A 152 -96.58 92.45 50.19
C THR A 152 -98.00 93.00 50.17
N ALA A 153 -98.90 92.31 49.49
CA ALA A 153 -100.33 92.52 49.50
C ALA A 153 -101.02 91.19 49.82
N SER A 154 -101.64 91.11 51.01
CA SER A 154 -102.45 89.97 51.44
C SER A 154 -103.67 90.45 52.23
N VAL A 155 -104.69 89.60 52.31
CA VAL A 155 -105.80 89.77 53.26
C VAL A 155 -105.45 89.19 54.64
N ASP A 156 -104.37 88.40 54.73
CA ASP A 156 -103.74 88.03 55.99
C ASP A 156 -103.12 89.29 56.62
N PRO A 157 -103.58 89.72 57.81
CA PRO A 157 -103.08 90.92 58.47
C PRO A 157 -101.58 90.89 58.78
N LEU A 158 -100.99 89.72 58.99
CA LEU A 158 -99.56 89.57 59.30
C LEU A 158 -98.67 89.85 58.09
N TYR A 159 -99.19 89.59 56.88
CA TYR A 159 -98.51 89.83 55.61
C TYR A 159 -99.10 91.01 54.83
N ALA A 160 -99.95 91.83 55.44
CA ALA A 160 -100.52 93.01 54.80
C ALA A 160 -99.54 94.19 54.89
N GLY A 161 -98.90 94.54 53.78
CA GLY A 161 -98.06 95.73 53.68
C GLY A 161 -96.66 95.59 54.29
N VAL A 162 -96.18 94.36 54.52
CA VAL A 162 -94.78 94.07 54.84
C VAL A 162 -93.90 94.48 53.66
N THR A 163 -92.81 95.18 53.94
CA THR A 163 -91.83 95.64 52.94
C THR A 163 -90.41 95.20 53.30
N ASP A 164 -89.59 94.90 52.30
CA ASP A 164 -88.16 94.61 52.47
C ASP A 164 -87.39 95.11 51.22
N SER A 165 -86.06 95.12 51.24
CA SER A 165 -85.24 95.58 50.12
C SER A 165 -83.87 94.92 50.05
N ILE A 166 -83.33 94.78 48.84
CA ILE A 166 -81.97 94.27 48.58
C ILE A 166 -81.18 95.24 47.70
N LEU A 167 -79.88 95.39 48.00
CA LEU A 167 -78.96 96.24 47.24
C LEU A 167 -78.41 95.50 46.02
N ALA A 168 -78.30 96.20 44.91
CA ALA A 168 -77.66 95.76 43.67
C ALA A 168 -76.70 96.82 43.13
N GLN A 169 -75.71 96.39 42.34
CA GLN A 169 -74.75 97.25 41.65
C GLN A 169 -74.54 96.77 40.21
N ASN A 170 -74.48 97.70 39.26
CA ASN A 170 -74.15 97.48 37.86
C ASN A 170 -72.71 97.95 37.59
N GLU A 171 -71.84 97.08 37.07
CA GLU A 171 -70.46 97.42 36.71
C GLU A 171 -70.40 98.04 35.30
N ASP A 172 -69.66 99.14 35.16
CA ASP A 172 -69.46 99.94 33.93
C ASP A 172 -68.34 99.34 33.07
N ASP A 173 -68.62 99.05 31.79
CA ASP A 173 -67.66 98.48 30.84
C ASP A 173 -67.19 99.45 29.74
N ASP A 174 -67.59 100.72 29.82
CA ASP A 174 -67.42 101.70 28.75
C ASP A 174 -66.06 102.42 28.72
N LEU A 175 -65.08 101.97 29.51
CA LEU A 175 -63.74 102.56 29.58
C LEU A 175 -62.84 102.11 28.41
N PRO A 176 -62.21 103.05 27.67
CA PRO A 176 -61.33 102.69 26.56
C PRO A 176 -60.01 102.10 27.02
N VAL A 177 -59.87 100.77 26.93
CA VAL A 177 -58.70 100.01 27.40
C VAL A 177 -58.24 98.94 26.41
N VAL A 178 -56.94 98.74 26.22
CA VAL A 178 -56.40 97.55 25.52
C VAL A 178 -56.43 96.37 26.49
N VAL A 179 -57.09 95.28 26.11
CA VAL A 179 -57.18 94.05 26.92
C VAL A 179 -56.36 92.95 26.25
N VAL A 180 -55.54 92.25 27.04
CA VAL A 180 -54.82 91.04 26.61
C VAL A 180 -55.22 89.88 27.50
N SER A 181 -55.39 88.69 26.92
CA SER A 181 -55.76 87.48 27.69
C SER A 181 -55.26 86.19 27.01
N PRO A 182 -54.56 85.30 27.75
CA PRO A 182 -53.98 85.56 29.07
C PRO A 182 -52.81 86.57 29.00
N ASP A 183 -52.50 87.25 30.11
CA ASP A 183 -51.38 88.20 30.23
C ASP A 183 -50.11 87.56 30.84
N SER A 184 -50.20 86.30 31.26
CA SER A 184 -49.12 85.54 31.87
C SER A 184 -49.41 84.03 31.79
N GLY A 185 -48.38 83.21 32.01
CA GLY A 185 -48.52 81.74 32.01
C GLY A 185 -48.47 81.11 30.62
N LEU A 186 -47.97 81.83 29.62
CA LEU A 186 -47.69 81.25 28.30
C LEU A 186 -46.39 80.43 28.36
N GLU A 187 -46.42 79.25 27.75
CA GLU A 187 -45.30 78.30 27.77
C GLU A 187 -44.94 77.85 26.35
N VAL A 188 -43.69 78.08 25.95
CA VAL A 188 -43.11 77.59 24.70
C VAL A 188 -41.89 76.73 25.01
N ASN A 189 -41.35 76.06 23.99
CA ASN A 189 -40.10 75.32 24.13
C ASN A 189 -39.26 75.47 22.87
N GLU A 190 -37.97 75.26 23.03
CA GLU A 190 -36.97 75.40 21.98
C GLU A 190 -37.11 74.36 20.86
N MET A 191 -37.88 73.29 21.06
CA MET A 191 -38.21 72.36 19.96
C MET A 191 -39.26 72.91 18.99
N GLY A 192 -39.60 74.21 19.08
CA GLY A 192 -40.61 74.86 18.23
C GLY A 192 -42.01 74.85 18.83
N GLY A 193 -42.13 74.63 20.14
CA GLY A 193 -43.39 74.78 20.87
C GLY A 193 -43.94 76.20 20.73
N SER A 194 -45.26 76.34 20.68
CA SER A 194 -45.93 77.63 20.51
C SER A 194 -47.12 77.79 21.44
N ASP A 195 -47.35 79.02 21.90
CA ASP A 195 -48.51 79.39 22.69
C ASP A 195 -49.12 80.71 22.18
N THR A 196 -50.36 80.99 22.55
CA THR A 196 -51.13 82.11 22.00
C THR A 196 -51.84 82.92 23.07
N PHE A 197 -51.92 84.23 22.84
CA PHE A 197 -52.80 85.12 23.60
C PHE A 197 -53.66 85.95 22.65
N THR A 198 -54.74 86.50 23.19
CA THR A 198 -55.67 87.36 22.46
C THR A 198 -55.53 88.81 22.87
N VAL A 199 -55.82 89.71 21.93
CA VAL A 199 -55.88 91.15 22.15
C VAL A 199 -57.21 91.67 21.65
N VAL A 200 -57.89 92.52 22.43
CA VAL A 200 -59.15 93.18 22.06
C VAL A 200 -59.18 94.60 22.65
N LEU A 201 -60.00 95.49 22.09
CA LEU A 201 -60.25 96.82 22.68
C LEU A 201 -61.51 96.77 23.55
N GLY A 202 -61.51 97.46 24.69
CA GLY A 202 -62.66 97.54 25.61
C GLY A 202 -63.77 98.49 25.15
N LYS A 203 -63.51 99.36 24.17
CA LYS A 203 -64.49 100.33 23.62
C LYS A 203 -64.27 100.59 22.13
N GLU A 204 -65.33 100.87 21.39
CA GLU A 204 -65.24 101.30 19.98
C GLU A 204 -64.29 102.51 19.80
N PRO A 205 -63.25 102.41 18.95
CA PRO A 205 -62.37 103.53 18.67
C PRO A 205 -62.96 104.43 17.60
N ALA A 206 -62.78 105.76 17.71
CA ALA A 206 -63.23 106.71 16.69
C ALA A 206 -62.49 106.60 15.34
N SER A 207 -61.33 105.94 15.33
CA SER A 207 -60.50 105.67 14.15
C SER A 207 -59.61 104.46 14.42
N ALA A 208 -59.09 103.81 13.37
CA ALA A 208 -58.30 102.60 13.54
C ALA A 208 -57.13 102.74 14.55
N VAL A 209 -57.01 101.77 15.44
CA VAL A 209 -55.97 101.62 16.47
C VAL A 209 -54.95 100.58 16.03
N THR A 210 -53.70 100.99 15.85
CA THR A 210 -52.60 100.07 15.52
C THR A 210 -51.71 99.86 16.73
N LEU A 211 -51.52 98.59 17.09
CA LEU A 211 -50.69 98.11 18.20
C LEU A 211 -49.49 97.33 17.63
N PRO A 212 -48.26 97.86 17.71
CA PRO A 212 -47.07 97.07 17.44
C PRO A 212 -46.97 95.90 18.42
N VAL A 213 -46.47 94.76 17.97
CA VAL A 213 -46.22 93.58 18.81
C VAL A 213 -44.77 93.16 18.65
N GLY A 214 -44.05 93.04 19.76
CA GLY A 214 -42.64 92.67 19.75
C GLY A 214 -42.12 92.41 21.16
N PHE A 215 -40.84 92.08 21.29
CA PHE A 215 -40.24 91.79 22.59
C PHE A 215 -39.66 93.03 23.26
N ARG A 216 -39.73 93.12 24.60
CA ARG A 216 -39.14 94.23 25.39
C ARG A 216 -37.61 94.27 25.31
N SER A 217 -36.97 93.12 25.11
CA SER A 217 -35.52 92.91 25.01
C SER A 217 -35.22 91.99 23.81
N PRO A 218 -34.04 92.04 23.18
CA PRO A 218 -33.67 91.06 22.16
C PRO A 218 -33.67 89.64 22.74
N VAL A 219 -34.58 88.81 22.23
CA VAL A 219 -34.75 87.37 22.54
C VAL A 219 -34.86 86.56 21.24
N SER A 220 -34.22 87.06 20.17
CA SER A 220 -34.36 86.50 18.82
C SER A 220 -33.70 85.13 18.62
N THR A 221 -32.95 84.65 19.62
CA THR A 221 -32.44 83.27 19.70
C THR A 221 -33.44 82.35 20.38
N GLU A 222 -34.32 82.89 21.23
CA GLU A 222 -35.27 82.15 22.09
C GLU A 222 -36.62 81.93 21.42
N ALA A 223 -37.17 82.97 20.79
CA ALA A 223 -38.54 82.96 20.31
C ALA A 223 -38.82 83.96 19.19
N ILE A 224 -39.86 83.67 18.42
CA ILE A 224 -40.50 84.57 17.46
C ILE A 224 -41.94 84.87 17.86
N VAL A 225 -42.46 86.03 17.44
CA VAL A 225 -43.86 86.43 17.64
C VAL A 225 -44.52 86.80 16.31
N SER A 226 -45.78 86.43 16.12
CA SER A 226 -46.56 86.72 14.91
C SER A 226 -48.06 86.91 15.24
N PRO A 227 -48.73 87.93 14.67
CA PRO A 227 -48.19 88.99 13.83
C PRO A 227 -47.43 90.05 14.67
N MET A 228 -46.53 90.81 14.05
CA MET A 228 -45.76 91.89 14.71
C MET A 228 -46.53 93.22 14.83
N SER A 229 -47.79 93.25 14.41
CA SER A 229 -48.67 94.42 14.57
C SER A 229 -50.12 93.98 14.44
N LEU A 230 -50.99 94.53 15.28
CA LEU A 230 -52.44 94.39 15.23
C LEU A 230 -53.07 95.72 14.81
N THR A 231 -54.22 95.68 14.13
CA THR A 231 -55.00 96.88 13.78
C THR A 231 -56.47 96.61 14.04
N PHE A 232 -57.10 97.46 14.86
CA PHE A 232 -58.52 97.42 15.20
C PHE A 232 -59.21 98.65 14.63
N THR A 233 -60.27 98.46 13.86
CA THR A 233 -61.14 99.48 13.27
C THR A 233 -62.42 99.66 14.10
N PRO A 234 -63.23 100.69 13.83
CA PRO A 234 -64.57 100.81 14.44
C PRO A 234 -65.49 99.61 14.16
N ASP A 235 -65.23 98.80 13.12
CA ASP A 235 -66.08 97.66 12.76
C ASP A 235 -65.67 96.34 13.46
N ASP A 236 -64.42 96.22 13.95
CA ASP A 236 -63.85 94.96 14.46
C ASP A 236 -63.10 95.11 15.81
N TRP A 237 -63.25 96.25 16.50
CA TRP A 237 -62.61 96.51 17.80
C TRP A 237 -62.94 95.50 18.89
N HIS A 238 -64.14 94.94 18.84
CA HIS A 238 -64.69 93.93 19.76
C HIS A 238 -64.29 92.51 19.37
N GLN A 239 -63.63 92.31 18.23
CA GLN A 239 -63.15 91.01 17.78
C GLN A 239 -61.73 90.77 18.30
N ALA A 240 -61.56 89.76 19.15
CA ALA A 240 -60.25 89.36 19.65
C ALA A 240 -59.32 88.91 18.51
N GLN A 241 -58.15 89.53 18.40
CA GLN A 241 -57.09 89.14 17.47
C GLN A 241 -56.05 88.28 18.20
N ILE A 242 -55.56 87.23 17.55
CA ILE A 242 -54.63 86.26 18.15
C ILE A 242 -53.18 86.65 17.84
N VAL A 243 -52.32 86.57 18.85
CA VAL A 243 -50.87 86.62 18.71
C VAL A 243 -50.31 85.26 19.11
N THR A 244 -49.42 84.72 18.28
CA THR A 244 -48.69 83.46 18.53
C THR A 244 -47.24 83.74 18.85
N VAL A 245 -46.75 83.11 19.91
CA VAL A 245 -45.33 83.06 20.28
C VAL A 245 -44.82 81.65 19.99
N THR A 246 -43.64 81.50 19.41
CA THR A 246 -43.05 80.20 19.07
C THR A 246 -41.58 80.19 19.49
N GLY A 247 -41.18 79.17 20.25
CA GLY A 247 -39.79 78.97 20.65
C GLY A 247 -38.88 78.62 19.46
N ILE A 248 -37.59 78.90 19.58
CA ILE A 248 -36.55 78.64 18.59
C ILE A 248 -35.53 77.70 19.22
N ASN A 249 -35.08 76.67 18.47
CA ASN A 249 -33.99 75.80 18.92
C ASN A 249 -32.64 76.48 18.69
N ASP A 250 -31.83 76.63 19.73
CA ASP A 250 -30.49 77.23 19.63
C ASP A 250 -29.32 76.26 19.93
N PHE A 251 -29.62 75.00 20.28
CA PHE A 251 -28.69 73.92 20.56
C PHE A 251 -27.76 74.17 21.76
N THR A 252 -28.10 75.09 22.64
CA THR A 252 -27.33 75.39 23.86
C THR A 252 -28.13 75.12 25.12
N GLN A 253 -27.52 74.38 26.05
CA GLN A 253 -28.10 74.22 27.40
C GLN A 253 -27.85 75.48 28.22
N ASP A 254 -28.73 76.47 28.12
CA ASP A 254 -28.65 77.73 28.88
C ASP A 254 -29.79 77.93 29.89
N GLY A 255 -30.75 76.99 29.92
CA GLY A 255 -31.83 76.89 30.90
C GLY A 255 -33.05 77.74 30.59
N ASP A 256 -34.18 77.45 31.25
CA ASP A 256 -35.47 78.11 30.97
C ASP A 256 -35.38 79.64 30.96
N SER A 257 -35.86 80.23 29.87
CA SER A 257 -35.81 81.66 29.60
C SER A 257 -37.18 82.32 29.79
N LEU A 258 -37.22 83.42 30.54
CA LEU A 258 -38.45 84.18 30.81
C LEU A 258 -38.38 85.55 30.10
N PHE A 259 -39.34 85.85 29.22
CA PHE A 259 -39.36 87.10 28.46
C PHE A 259 -40.76 87.71 28.30
N ASP A 260 -40.76 89.01 27.98
CA ASP A 260 -41.97 89.83 27.83
C ASP A 260 -42.26 90.15 26.36
N VAL A 261 -43.47 89.82 25.90
CA VAL A 261 -44.08 90.32 24.68
C VAL A 261 -44.84 91.60 25.00
N VAL A 262 -44.54 92.67 24.27
CA VAL A 262 -45.14 93.99 24.40
C VAL A 262 -46.14 94.19 23.26
N VAL A 263 -47.37 94.57 23.63
CA VAL A 263 -48.45 94.98 22.73
C VAL A 263 -48.66 96.47 22.90
N GLY A 264 -48.20 97.27 21.93
CA GLY A 264 -48.20 98.72 21.98
C GLY A 264 -46.77 99.32 21.99
N PRO A 265 -46.64 100.62 22.28
CA PRO A 265 -47.73 101.56 22.57
C PRO A 265 -48.65 101.77 21.36
N ALA A 266 -49.96 101.92 21.60
CA ALA A 266 -50.93 102.16 20.54
C ALA A 266 -50.66 103.49 19.82
N THR A 267 -50.70 103.47 18.48
CA THR A 267 -50.26 104.59 17.62
C THR A 267 -51.40 105.46 17.06
N SER A 268 -52.62 105.37 17.61
CA SER A 268 -53.81 106.10 17.16
C SER A 268 -54.07 107.40 17.92
N THR A 269 -55.18 108.08 17.62
CA THR A 269 -55.70 109.21 18.42
C THR A 269 -56.28 108.75 19.75
N THR A 270 -56.49 109.68 20.69
CA THR A 270 -57.19 109.44 21.98
C THR A 270 -58.50 108.69 21.74
N PRO A 271 -58.91 107.75 22.62
CA PRO A 271 -58.40 107.50 23.98
C PRO A 271 -57.33 106.39 24.13
N TYR A 272 -57.04 105.61 23.08
CA TYR A 272 -56.08 104.49 23.14
C TYR A 272 -54.61 104.90 23.02
N ALA A 273 -54.34 106.12 22.55
CA ALA A 273 -53.00 106.62 22.29
C ALA A 273 -52.04 106.38 23.48
N GLY A 274 -50.94 105.67 23.22
CA GLY A 274 -49.90 105.41 24.22
C GLY A 274 -50.18 104.26 25.20
N GLN A 275 -51.32 103.57 25.11
CA GLN A 275 -51.57 102.37 25.92
C GLN A 275 -50.68 101.20 25.46
N GLU A 276 -50.12 100.48 26.43
CA GLU A 276 -49.23 99.33 26.24
C GLU A 276 -49.64 98.20 27.20
N ARG A 277 -49.54 96.96 26.74
CA ARG A 277 -49.72 95.75 27.55
C ARG A 277 -48.51 94.84 27.43
N ILE A 278 -48.25 94.09 28.50
CA ILE A 278 -47.16 93.13 28.60
C ILE A 278 -47.77 91.75 28.77
N VAL A 279 -47.26 90.77 28.03
CA VAL A 279 -47.57 89.35 28.17
C VAL A 279 -46.27 88.61 28.48
N THR A 280 -46.22 87.90 29.60
CA THR A 280 -45.02 87.15 30.02
C THR A 280 -45.08 85.71 29.51
N VAL A 281 -43.96 85.23 28.95
CA VAL A 281 -43.81 83.90 28.34
C VAL A 281 -42.58 83.20 28.91
N THR A 282 -42.69 81.90 29.21
CA THR A 282 -41.58 81.02 29.57
C THR A 282 -41.21 80.16 28.36
N ASN A 283 -39.94 80.14 27.96
CA ASN A 283 -39.37 79.20 27.00
C ASN A 283 -38.58 78.13 27.76
N TYR A 284 -38.99 76.87 27.64
CA TYR A 284 -38.31 75.75 28.28
C TYR A 284 -37.14 75.25 27.43
N ASP A 285 -35.97 75.16 28.07
CA ASP A 285 -34.75 74.60 27.50
C ASP A 285 -34.93 73.08 27.28
N ALA A 286 -34.66 72.61 26.07
CA ALA A 286 -34.84 71.22 25.69
C ALA A 286 -33.51 70.50 25.39
N ASP A 287 -32.37 71.17 25.58
CA ASP A 287 -31.06 70.67 25.18
C ASP A 287 -30.30 70.00 26.35
N GLY A 288 -30.30 68.66 26.35
CA GLY A 288 -29.61 67.84 27.36
C GLY A 288 -28.27 67.26 26.88
N ALA A 289 -27.24 67.36 27.73
CA ALA A 289 -25.94 66.74 27.47
C ALA A 289 -26.00 65.21 27.43
N GLU A 290 -25.74 64.62 26.27
CA GLU A 290 -25.71 63.18 26.04
C GLU A 290 -24.62 62.81 25.01
N ILE A 291 -23.94 61.68 25.23
CA ILE A 291 -23.04 61.07 24.25
C ILE A 291 -23.85 60.10 23.40
N LEU A 292 -24.06 60.41 22.12
CA LEU A 292 -24.73 59.49 21.20
C LEU A 292 -23.69 58.53 20.61
N LEU A 293 -23.69 57.28 21.10
CA LEU A 293 -22.87 56.18 20.60
C LEU A 293 -23.75 55.23 19.79
N THR A 294 -23.49 55.09 18.49
CA THR A 294 -24.30 54.27 17.57
C THR A 294 -23.44 53.27 16.81
N ALA A 295 -23.71 51.97 16.99
CA ALA A 295 -23.07 50.92 16.21
C ALA A 295 -23.48 50.98 14.72
N GLN A 296 -22.49 50.84 13.84
CA GLN A 296 -22.67 50.78 12.39
C GLN A 296 -22.49 49.33 11.95
N GLY A 297 -23.61 48.60 11.88
CA GLY A 297 -23.63 47.21 11.43
C GLY A 297 -23.88 46.20 12.56
N SER A 298 -23.45 44.96 12.34
CA SER A 298 -23.65 43.85 13.28
C SER A 298 -22.78 44.02 14.53
N LEU A 299 -23.31 43.57 15.67
CA LEU A 299 -22.55 43.39 16.91
C LEU A 299 -21.99 41.98 17.05
N ASP A 300 -22.34 41.07 16.14
CA ASP A 300 -21.68 39.78 16.00
C ASP A 300 -20.39 39.97 15.19
N VAL A 301 -19.25 39.67 15.80
CA VAL A 301 -17.91 39.92 15.28
C VAL A 301 -17.15 38.61 15.27
N SER A 302 -16.44 38.30 14.18
CA SER A 302 -15.50 37.16 14.19
C SER A 302 -14.26 37.54 15.00
N GLU A 303 -13.75 36.63 15.83
CA GLU A 303 -12.54 36.90 16.61
C GLU A 303 -11.27 36.99 15.76
N ASN A 304 -11.29 36.46 14.54
CA ASN A 304 -10.29 36.62 13.47
C ASN A 304 -10.16 38.06 12.92
N GLY A 305 -9.88 39.01 13.81
CA GLY A 305 -9.67 40.41 13.47
C GLY A 305 -10.92 41.15 12.97
N GLY A 306 -12.12 40.62 13.24
CA GLY A 306 -13.38 41.24 12.87
C GLY A 306 -13.55 42.64 13.47
N LYS A 307 -14.29 43.51 12.78
CA LYS A 307 -14.40 44.93 13.13
C LYS A 307 -15.84 45.42 13.18
N VAL A 308 -16.10 46.32 14.13
CA VAL A 308 -17.35 47.08 14.22
C VAL A 308 -17.02 48.54 14.31
N LEU A 309 -17.69 49.36 13.50
CA LEU A 309 -17.54 50.81 13.56
C LEU A 309 -18.63 51.39 14.46
N PHE A 310 -18.27 52.34 15.29
CA PHE A 310 -19.20 53.11 16.10
C PHE A 310 -19.11 54.58 15.72
N SER A 311 -20.26 55.18 15.48
CA SER A 311 -20.40 56.62 15.30
C SER A 311 -20.63 57.26 16.66
N VAL A 312 -19.87 58.30 16.97
CA VAL A 312 -19.87 59.04 18.25
C VAL A 312 -20.12 60.51 17.94
N GLN A 313 -21.09 61.10 18.60
CA GLN A 313 -21.37 62.55 18.56
C GLN A 313 -21.92 63.01 19.90
N LEU A 314 -21.94 64.31 20.14
CA LEU A 314 -22.61 64.91 21.28
C LEU A 314 -24.00 65.39 20.87
N ASN A 315 -24.96 65.42 21.80
CA ASN A 315 -26.34 65.82 21.53
C ASN A 315 -26.60 67.34 21.59
N THR A 316 -25.78 68.05 22.36
CA THR A 316 -25.86 69.51 22.62
C THR A 316 -24.48 70.15 22.48
N MET A 317 -24.41 71.42 22.07
CA MET A 317 -23.14 72.13 21.94
C MET A 317 -22.41 72.25 23.29
N PRO A 318 -21.15 71.79 23.41
CA PRO A 318 -20.38 71.97 24.63
C PRO A 318 -19.79 73.38 24.70
N LEU A 319 -19.65 73.92 25.92
CA LEU A 319 -19.03 75.24 26.15
C LEU A 319 -17.48 75.23 26.03
N MET A 320 -16.87 74.05 26.14
CA MET A 320 -15.43 73.80 26.12
C MET A 320 -15.17 72.44 25.45
N ASP A 321 -13.94 72.16 25.04
CA ASP A 321 -13.58 70.87 24.46
C ASP A 321 -13.89 69.70 25.41
N VAL A 322 -14.53 68.66 24.87
CA VAL A 322 -14.94 67.43 25.57
C VAL A 322 -14.19 66.24 24.98
N ASP A 323 -13.41 65.55 25.81
CA ASP A 323 -12.77 64.30 25.46
C ASP A 323 -13.66 63.11 25.86
N VAL A 324 -13.97 62.26 24.90
CA VAL A 324 -14.69 61.00 25.07
C VAL A 324 -13.68 59.87 24.95
N SER A 325 -13.54 59.06 26.00
CA SER A 325 -12.74 57.84 26.00
C SER A 325 -13.64 56.60 25.99
N PHE A 326 -13.06 55.45 25.69
CA PHE A 326 -13.79 54.18 25.59
C PHE A 326 -13.30 53.19 26.63
N ASN A 327 -14.23 52.39 27.16
CA ASN A 327 -13.94 51.31 28.09
C ASN A 327 -14.43 49.98 27.52
N LEU A 328 -13.61 48.94 27.70
CA LEU A 328 -13.94 47.56 27.36
C LEU A 328 -14.05 46.73 28.64
N THR A 329 -15.10 45.92 28.77
CA THR A 329 -15.26 45.03 29.94
C THR A 329 -14.17 43.95 30.01
N ASP A 330 -13.62 43.56 28.86
CA ASP A 330 -12.45 42.70 28.73
C ASP A 330 -11.55 43.18 27.59
N GLY A 331 -10.44 43.82 27.97
CA GLY A 331 -9.46 44.37 27.01
C GLY A 331 -8.53 43.33 26.38
N LEU A 332 -8.59 42.05 26.76
CA LEU A 332 -7.79 40.98 26.14
C LEU A 332 -8.41 40.43 24.86
N GLN A 333 -9.69 40.71 24.62
CA GLN A 333 -10.48 40.17 23.51
C GLN A 333 -10.64 41.17 22.35
N GLY A 334 -10.15 42.41 22.49
CA GLY A 334 -10.23 43.40 21.44
C GLY A 334 -9.69 44.77 21.82
N THR A 335 -9.60 45.65 20.83
CA THR A 335 -9.09 47.02 20.97
C THR A 335 -10.03 48.03 20.32
N VAL A 336 -10.00 49.28 20.79
CA VAL A 336 -10.75 50.40 20.19
C VAL A 336 -9.76 51.43 19.67
N SER A 337 -9.96 51.90 18.43
CA SER A 337 -9.12 52.93 17.83
C SER A 337 -9.94 53.94 17.02
N PRO A 338 -9.75 55.26 17.23
CA PRO A 338 -9.00 55.85 18.34
C PRO A 338 -9.65 55.56 19.71
N ASP A 339 -8.86 55.51 20.77
CA ASP A 339 -9.30 55.29 22.15
C ASP A 339 -9.72 56.59 22.88
N LEU A 340 -9.52 57.73 22.23
CA LEU A 340 -9.90 59.07 22.68
C LEU A 340 -10.40 59.92 21.50
N LEU A 341 -11.54 60.59 21.68
CA LEU A 341 -12.08 61.57 20.74
C LEU A 341 -12.30 62.92 21.43
N THR A 342 -11.73 64.00 20.88
CA THR A 342 -12.00 65.36 21.35
C THR A 342 -13.05 66.05 20.46
N PHE A 343 -14.14 66.52 21.07
CA PHE A 343 -15.20 67.32 20.46
C PHE A 343 -15.09 68.78 20.93
N THR A 344 -15.20 69.74 20.00
CA THR A 344 -15.12 71.18 20.26
C THR A 344 -16.51 71.83 20.05
N PRO A 345 -16.75 73.07 20.51
CA PRO A 345 -18.00 73.79 20.26
C PRO A 345 -18.37 73.92 18.77
N GLU A 346 -17.41 73.77 17.85
CA GLU A 346 -17.65 73.86 16.41
C GLU A 346 -17.91 72.50 15.73
N ASN A 347 -17.60 71.38 16.38
CA ASN A 347 -17.65 70.05 15.74
C ASN A 347 -18.40 68.97 16.54
N TRP A 348 -19.00 69.32 17.67
CA TRP A 348 -19.70 68.41 18.58
C TRP A 348 -20.80 67.57 17.91
N SER A 349 -21.49 68.15 16.92
CA SER A 349 -22.59 67.52 16.19
C SER A 349 -22.12 66.71 14.97
N LEU A 350 -20.82 66.76 14.64
CA LEU A 350 -20.26 65.99 13.53
C LEU A 350 -19.95 64.55 14.01
N PRO A 351 -20.56 63.52 13.39
CA PRO A 351 -20.29 62.15 13.79
C PRO A 351 -18.83 61.77 13.54
N ARG A 352 -18.18 61.23 14.57
CA ARG A 352 -16.81 60.71 14.53
C ARG A 352 -16.80 59.21 14.69
N ILE A 353 -15.92 58.54 13.97
CA ILE A 353 -15.90 57.08 13.91
C ILE A 353 -14.79 56.54 14.81
N VAL A 354 -15.16 55.57 15.64
CA VAL A 354 -14.22 54.68 16.33
C VAL A 354 -14.42 53.25 15.85
N THR A 355 -13.34 52.48 15.82
CA THR A 355 -13.37 51.09 15.36
C THR A 355 -13.02 50.18 16.52
N PHE A 356 -13.95 49.28 16.87
CA PHE A 356 -13.62 48.09 17.65
C PHE A 356 -13.02 47.04 16.73
N THR A 357 -11.92 46.42 17.12
CA THR A 357 -11.28 45.28 16.44
C THR A 357 -11.13 44.14 17.43
N ALA A 358 -11.72 42.99 17.12
CA ALA A 358 -11.56 41.76 17.90
C ALA A 358 -10.12 41.25 17.80
N GLN A 359 -9.64 40.61 18.86
CA GLN A 359 -8.31 40.01 18.90
C GLN A 359 -8.42 38.50 18.66
N ASP A 360 -7.73 38.04 17.61
CA ASP A 360 -7.65 36.64 17.23
C ASP A 360 -6.81 35.83 18.24
N ASN A 361 -7.25 34.61 18.51
CA ASN A 361 -6.67 33.75 19.53
C ASN A 361 -6.89 32.29 19.11
N ASP A 362 -5.85 31.43 19.16
CA ASP A 362 -5.94 30.07 18.60
C ASP A 362 -6.67 29.04 19.51
N LEU A 363 -7.55 29.47 20.43
CA LEU A 363 -8.24 28.58 21.37
C LEU A 363 -9.70 28.39 20.98
N ILE A 364 -10.12 27.13 20.91
CA ILE A 364 -11.54 26.75 20.84
C ILE A 364 -12.20 27.04 22.20
N ASP A 365 -12.73 28.23 22.36
CA ASP A 365 -13.27 28.72 23.62
C ASP A 365 -14.71 29.24 23.50
N GLY A 366 -15.28 29.12 22.31
CA GLY A 366 -16.68 29.34 21.99
C GLY A 366 -17.07 30.81 21.91
N LEU A 367 -18.36 31.06 21.74
CA LEU A 367 -18.89 32.41 21.64
C LEU A 367 -18.62 33.22 22.93
N ARG A 368 -17.87 34.32 22.79
CA ARG A 368 -17.59 35.26 23.89
C ARG A 368 -18.34 36.58 23.73
N SER A 369 -18.27 37.44 24.74
CA SER A 369 -18.86 38.77 24.68
C SER A 369 -18.01 39.82 25.36
N VAL A 370 -17.91 40.98 24.72
CA VAL A 370 -17.18 42.16 25.20
C VAL A 370 -18.13 43.35 25.23
N GLY A 371 -18.18 44.06 26.34
CA GLY A 371 -18.92 45.30 26.49
C GLY A 371 -18.09 46.51 26.08
N LEU A 372 -18.68 47.41 25.29
CA LEU A 372 -18.12 48.72 24.93
C LEU A 372 -19.00 49.85 25.45
N SER A 373 -18.41 50.78 26.21
CA SER A 373 -19.06 52.02 26.64
C SER A 373 -18.18 53.23 26.37
N ALA A 374 -18.77 54.37 26.02
CA ALA A 374 -18.08 55.65 25.95
C ALA A 374 -18.29 56.44 27.25
N LEU A 375 -17.28 57.19 27.67
CA LEU A 375 -17.37 58.05 28.86
C LEU A 375 -16.57 59.34 28.68
N VAL A 376 -16.98 60.39 29.38
CA VAL A 376 -16.22 61.64 29.50
C VAL A 376 -15.50 61.65 30.85
N PRO A 377 -14.15 61.57 30.88
CA PRO A 377 -13.40 61.52 32.12
C PRO A 377 -13.57 62.77 32.98
N VAL A 378 -13.52 62.59 34.31
CA VAL A 378 -13.56 63.70 35.27
C VAL A 378 -12.34 64.61 35.06
N GLY A 379 -12.57 65.82 34.54
CA GLY A 379 -11.54 66.81 34.23
C GLY A 379 -11.48 67.25 32.76
N SER A 380 -12.10 66.51 31.84
CA SER A 380 -12.33 66.99 30.47
C SER A 380 -13.62 67.83 30.41
N GLY A 381 -13.64 68.89 29.60
CA GLY A 381 -14.78 69.81 29.52
C GLY A 381 -15.16 70.46 30.85
N MET A 382 -14.19 70.90 31.67
CA MET A 382 -14.48 71.57 32.96
C MET A 382 -15.50 72.70 32.78
N GLY A 383 -16.63 72.59 33.46
CA GLY A 383 -17.77 73.51 33.37
C GLY A 383 -18.87 73.10 32.39
N SER A 384 -18.69 72.02 31.62
CA SER A 384 -19.74 71.43 30.76
C SER A 384 -20.61 70.43 31.52
N ALA A 385 -21.86 70.27 31.07
CA ALA A 385 -22.80 69.24 31.52
C ALA A 385 -22.39 67.81 31.10
N TYR A 386 -21.36 67.66 30.26
CA TYR A 386 -20.83 66.37 29.81
C TYR A 386 -19.94 65.65 30.82
N GLN A 387 -19.46 66.34 31.87
CA GLN A 387 -18.50 65.76 32.81
C GLN A 387 -19.02 64.52 33.52
N GLY A 388 -18.27 63.42 33.44
CA GLY A 388 -18.60 62.17 34.11
C GLY A 388 -19.77 61.41 33.49
N LEU A 389 -20.29 61.84 32.33
CA LEU A 389 -21.27 61.08 31.59
C LEU A 389 -20.65 59.78 31.05
N THR A 390 -21.45 58.73 31.08
CA THR A 390 -21.15 57.43 30.47
C THR A 390 -22.34 57.00 29.65
N THR A 391 -22.10 56.35 28.52
CA THR A 391 -23.15 55.68 27.75
C THR A 391 -23.54 54.37 28.40
N GLY A 392 -24.66 53.80 27.95
CA GLY A 392 -24.92 52.38 28.11
C GLY A 392 -23.84 51.53 27.42
N GLU A 393 -23.80 50.26 27.77
CA GLU A 393 -22.83 49.29 27.25
C GLU A 393 -23.39 48.58 26.01
N PHE A 394 -22.63 48.57 24.92
CA PHE A 394 -22.86 47.72 23.76
C PHE A 394 -22.20 46.36 23.97
N THR A 395 -23.00 45.29 23.97
CA THR A 395 -22.47 43.92 24.02
C THR A 395 -22.12 43.44 22.61
N LEU A 396 -20.84 43.34 22.30
CA LEU A 396 -20.32 42.67 21.11
C LEU A 396 -20.22 41.17 21.36
N ARG A 397 -20.60 40.34 20.38
CA ARG A 397 -20.57 38.87 20.47
C ARG A 397 -19.48 38.34 19.55
N LEU A 398 -18.43 37.79 20.14
CA LEU A 398 -17.23 37.33 19.41
C LEU A 398 -17.41 35.86 19.05
N SER A 399 -17.63 35.60 17.76
CA SER A 399 -17.77 34.25 17.21
C SER A 399 -16.39 33.64 17.03
N ASP A 400 -16.20 32.50 17.70
CA ASP A 400 -15.02 31.65 17.61
C ASP A 400 -14.97 30.96 16.24
N ASP A 401 -13.83 31.08 15.54
CA ASP A 401 -13.56 30.45 14.25
C ASP A 401 -12.56 29.29 14.30
N ASP A 402 -12.08 28.93 15.48
CA ASP A 402 -11.24 27.76 15.70
C ASP A 402 -12.07 26.47 15.79
N VAL A 403 -11.60 25.45 15.07
CA VAL A 403 -12.21 24.11 15.07
C VAL A 403 -11.12 23.07 15.30
N ALA A 404 -11.37 22.11 16.19
CA ALA A 404 -10.45 21.01 16.41
C ALA A 404 -10.31 20.18 15.13
N GLY A 405 -9.06 19.97 14.72
CA GLY A 405 -8.74 19.20 13.53
C GLY A 405 -7.31 18.69 13.56
N ILE A 406 -7.08 17.51 12.98
CA ILE A 406 -5.75 16.95 12.74
C ILE A 406 -5.58 16.93 11.22
N LEU A 407 -4.66 17.76 10.72
CA LEU A 407 -4.41 17.91 9.29
C LEU A 407 -3.17 17.12 8.88
N THR A 408 -3.29 16.36 7.80
CA THR A 408 -2.23 15.55 7.19
C THR A 408 -1.90 16.06 5.80
N THR A 409 -0.61 16.26 5.49
CA THR A 409 -0.17 16.75 4.18
C THR A 409 1.20 16.22 3.75
N PRO A 410 1.32 15.63 2.54
CA PRO A 410 0.24 15.09 1.72
C PRO A 410 -0.41 13.86 2.38
N ASP A 411 -1.68 13.59 2.05
CA ASP A 411 -2.43 12.40 2.48
C ASP A 411 -2.47 11.28 1.42
N THR A 412 -1.98 11.57 0.21
CA THR A 412 -1.92 10.62 -0.93
C THR A 412 -0.67 10.85 -1.77
N GLY A 413 -0.30 9.86 -2.58
CA GLY A 413 0.79 9.96 -3.54
C GLY A 413 2.20 9.80 -2.95
N LEU A 414 2.31 9.29 -1.73
CA LEU A 414 3.60 8.88 -1.16
C LEU A 414 4.11 7.64 -1.91
N ARG A 415 5.40 7.61 -2.23
CA ARG A 415 6.05 6.44 -2.86
C ARG A 415 7.30 6.06 -2.07
N THR A 416 7.35 4.82 -1.60
CA THR A 416 8.57 4.18 -1.07
C THR A 416 9.13 3.19 -2.10
N SER A 417 10.22 2.50 -1.79
CA SER A 417 10.72 1.39 -2.62
C SER A 417 11.32 0.31 -1.74
N GLU A 418 11.32 -0.92 -2.25
CA GLU A 418 11.88 -2.11 -1.60
C GLU A 418 13.39 -1.99 -1.35
N SER A 419 14.12 -1.31 -2.24
CA SER A 419 15.49 -0.82 -2.01
C SER A 419 15.70 0.18 -0.85
N GLY A 420 14.70 0.38 0.00
CA GLY A 420 14.73 1.22 1.21
C GLY A 420 14.41 2.68 0.94
N GLY A 421 13.69 2.98 -0.14
CA GLY A 421 13.19 4.30 -0.47
C GLY A 421 12.29 4.86 0.63
N THR A 422 12.34 6.18 0.87
CA THR A 422 11.54 6.82 1.92
C THR A 422 10.61 7.88 1.36
N ALA A 423 9.44 8.02 1.98
CA ALA A 423 8.51 9.11 1.76
C ALA A 423 8.21 9.80 3.09
N SER A 424 7.66 11.01 3.06
CA SER A 424 7.30 11.71 4.29
C SER A 424 6.03 12.53 4.13
N PHE A 425 5.26 12.61 5.20
CA PHE A 425 4.11 13.49 5.33
C PHE A 425 4.18 14.24 6.66
N ASN A 426 3.47 15.35 6.74
CA ASN A 426 3.37 16.17 7.94
C ASN A 426 2.01 16.04 8.59
N VAL A 427 1.98 16.10 9.91
CA VAL A 427 0.76 16.17 10.71
C VAL A 427 0.80 17.44 11.58
N VAL A 428 -0.29 18.19 11.65
CA VAL A 428 -0.42 19.41 12.46
C VAL A 428 -1.83 19.52 13.02
N LEU A 429 -2.01 20.20 14.17
CA LEU A 429 -3.35 20.50 14.69
C LEU A 429 -3.84 21.86 14.15
N LEU A 430 -5.15 22.00 13.94
CA LEU A 430 -5.75 23.24 13.43
C LEU A 430 -6.01 24.30 14.50
N ALA A 431 -6.14 23.91 15.77
CA ALA A 431 -6.34 24.82 16.90
C ALA A 431 -5.56 24.37 18.14
N ARG A 432 -5.26 25.30 19.04
CA ARG A 432 -4.46 25.02 20.24
C ARG A 432 -5.20 24.10 21.23
N PRO A 433 -4.63 22.95 21.60
CA PRO A 433 -5.27 22.05 22.55
C PRO A 433 -5.04 22.51 24.00
N THR A 434 -6.03 22.27 24.85
CA THR A 434 -6.01 22.52 26.30
C THR A 434 -5.26 21.45 27.10
N ALA A 435 -5.08 20.26 26.51
CA ALA A 435 -4.25 19.17 27.03
C ALA A 435 -3.49 18.48 25.89
N SER A 436 -2.42 17.76 26.21
CA SER A 436 -1.61 17.07 25.18
C SER A 436 -2.43 16.05 24.38
N VAL A 437 -2.30 16.13 23.05
CA VAL A 437 -2.95 15.25 22.07
C VAL A 437 -1.92 14.26 21.57
N ILE A 438 -2.19 12.97 21.73
CA ILE A 438 -1.33 11.87 21.26
C ILE A 438 -2.03 11.21 20.08
N VAL A 439 -1.42 11.24 18.89
CA VAL A 439 -1.91 10.59 17.67
C VAL A 439 -1.08 9.33 17.43
N PRO A 440 -1.59 8.12 17.65
CA PRO A 440 -0.87 6.89 17.32
C PRO A 440 -0.71 6.75 15.80
N VAL A 441 0.43 6.19 15.37
CA VAL A 441 0.76 5.98 13.96
C VAL A 441 1.13 4.52 13.77
N GLN A 442 0.53 3.85 12.78
CA GLN A 442 0.89 2.49 12.41
C GLN A 442 0.80 2.29 10.90
N SER A 443 1.41 1.23 10.38
CA SER A 443 1.16 0.80 8.99
C SER A 443 0.06 -0.25 8.97
N SER A 444 -0.79 -0.19 7.94
CA SER A 444 -1.71 -1.28 7.59
C SER A 444 -0.97 -2.51 7.08
N ASP A 445 0.18 -2.29 6.44
CA ASP A 445 1.13 -3.34 6.06
C ASP A 445 2.57 -2.95 6.44
N PRO A 446 3.08 -3.41 7.59
CA PRO A 446 4.46 -3.20 7.99
C PRO A 446 5.48 -3.94 7.10
N GLY A 447 5.04 -4.90 6.30
CA GLY A 447 5.84 -5.60 5.29
C GLY A 447 6.16 -4.75 4.07
N GLU A 448 5.33 -3.73 3.80
CA GLU A 448 5.52 -2.78 2.70
C GLU A 448 6.11 -1.44 3.13
N GLY A 449 5.72 -0.95 4.31
CA GLY A 449 6.15 0.36 4.76
C GLY A 449 6.09 0.51 6.26
N GLN A 450 7.20 0.98 6.83
CA GLN A 450 7.32 1.17 8.27
C GLN A 450 7.49 2.65 8.62
N PRO A 451 6.56 3.28 9.37
CA PRO A 451 6.76 4.64 9.86
C PRO A 451 7.86 4.69 10.93
N ASP A 452 8.63 5.77 10.94
CA ASP A 452 9.72 6.05 11.89
C ASP A 452 9.24 6.29 13.32
N LYS A 453 7.95 6.62 13.47
CA LYS A 453 7.29 6.96 14.74
C LYS A 453 6.04 6.12 14.91
N ALA A 454 5.84 5.62 16.13
CA ALA A 454 4.61 4.94 16.53
C ALA A 454 3.53 5.90 17.07
N SER A 455 3.89 7.16 17.34
CA SER A 455 2.95 8.19 17.81
C SER A 455 3.51 9.60 17.66
N LEU A 456 2.64 10.59 17.47
CA LEU A 456 2.94 12.02 17.50
C LEU A 456 2.34 12.66 18.75
N THR A 457 3.04 13.62 19.37
CA THR A 457 2.55 14.32 20.56
C THR A 457 2.50 15.82 20.34
N PHE A 458 1.30 16.36 20.35
CA PHE A 458 1.04 17.80 20.28
C PHE A 458 0.65 18.32 21.66
N THR A 459 1.11 19.52 21.98
CA THR A 459 0.91 20.22 23.24
C THR A 459 0.42 21.63 22.93
N GLY A 460 -0.08 22.35 23.94
CA GLY A 460 -0.44 23.75 23.79
C GLY A 460 0.71 24.69 23.38
N VAL A 461 1.93 24.20 23.18
CA VAL A 461 3.08 25.01 22.72
C VAL A 461 3.57 24.62 21.32
N ASN A 462 3.32 23.39 20.85
CA ASN A 462 3.83 22.89 19.56
C ASN A 462 2.73 22.37 18.62
N TRP A 463 1.44 22.56 18.95
CA TRP A 463 0.31 22.12 18.14
C TRP A 463 0.34 22.64 16.69
N PHE A 464 0.83 23.87 16.50
CA PHE A 464 0.96 24.55 15.21
C PHE A 464 2.25 24.20 14.46
N VAL A 465 3.15 23.43 15.07
CA VAL A 465 4.40 23.01 14.43
C VAL A 465 4.15 21.67 13.73
N PRO A 466 4.25 21.60 12.39
CA PRO A 466 4.08 20.34 11.67
C PRO A 466 5.09 19.31 12.14
N GLN A 467 4.61 18.12 12.48
CA GLN A 467 5.44 16.97 12.83
C GLN A 467 5.51 16.01 11.64
N THR A 468 6.71 15.81 11.12
CA THR A 468 6.97 14.93 9.97
C THR A 468 7.02 13.47 10.41
N VAL A 469 6.30 12.60 9.72
CA VAL A 469 6.48 11.14 9.76
C VAL A 469 7.24 10.73 8.52
N THR A 470 8.31 9.98 8.70
CA THR A 470 9.06 9.37 7.59
C THR A 470 8.68 7.91 7.51
N VAL A 471 8.29 7.45 6.32
CA VAL A 471 7.94 6.07 6.05
C VAL A 471 9.06 5.48 5.21
N THR A 472 9.58 4.34 5.63
CA THR A 472 10.61 3.60 4.91
C THR A 472 9.99 2.38 4.27
N GLY A 473 10.16 2.24 2.95
CA GLY A 473 9.79 1.03 2.22
C GLY A 473 10.52 -0.18 2.80
N GLN A 474 9.83 -1.30 2.88
CA GLN A 474 10.40 -2.56 3.29
C GLN A 474 10.59 -3.42 2.04
N ASP A 475 11.67 -4.20 2.06
CA ASP A 475 12.10 -5.08 0.99
C ASP A 475 11.53 -6.47 1.24
N ASP A 476 10.94 -7.10 0.22
CA ASP A 476 10.68 -8.53 0.27
C ASP A 476 11.51 -9.31 -0.75
N VAL A 477 11.02 -10.41 -1.31
CA VAL A 477 11.74 -11.16 -2.34
C VAL A 477 10.83 -11.53 -3.51
N MET A 478 9.54 -11.18 -3.43
CA MET A 478 8.50 -11.53 -4.38
C MET A 478 8.36 -10.41 -5.40
N ALA A 479 8.44 -10.76 -6.68
CA ALA A 479 8.04 -9.84 -7.75
C ALA A 479 6.51 -9.79 -7.82
N ASP A 480 5.89 -8.90 -7.04
CA ASP A 480 4.44 -8.82 -6.84
C ASP A 480 3.78 -7.52 -7.34
N GLU A 481 4.51 -6.69 -8.09
CA GLU A 481 4.12 -5.33 -8.54
C GLU A 481 4.10 -4.27 -7.42
N ASP A 482 3.92 -2.99 -7.78
CA ASP A 482 3.82 -1.90 -6.79
C ASP A 482 2.69 -2.15 -5.75
N GLN A 483 3.02 -2.47 -4.50
CA GLN A 483 2.03 -2.66 -3.44
C GLN A 483 1.52 -1.35 -2.84
N VAL A 484 0.19 -1.24 -2.67
CA VAL A 484 -0.46 -0.08 -2.04
C VAL A 484 -0.79 -0.37 -0.59
N TYR A 485 -0.37 0.53 0.31
CA TYR A 485 -0.62 0.44 1.74
C TYR A 485 -1.00 1.81 2.33
N GLU A 486 -1.51 1.80 3.55
CA GLU A 486 -1.91 2.99 4.31
C GLU A 486 -1.11 3.13 5.60
N ILE A 487 -0.66 4.36 5.88
CA ILE A 487 -0.22 4.76 7.22
C ILE A 487 -1.42 5.29 7.99
N GLN A 488 -1.81 4.51 8.99
CA GLN A 488 -2.99 4.75 9.79
C GLN A 488 -2.69 5.69 10.95
N LEU A 489 -3.48 6.76 11.06
CA LEU A 489 -3.43 7.73 12.14
C LEU A 489 -4.63 7.53 13.06
N LEU A 490 -4.50 6.55 13.95
CA LEU A 490 -5.58 6.10 14.83
C LEU A 490 -6.19 7.24 15.67
N PRO A 491 -7.40 7.05 16.23
CA PRO A 491 -8.07 8.06 17.03
C PRO A 491 -7.18 8.63 18.13
N ALA A 492 -7.05 9.95 18.15
CA ALA A 492 -6.17 10.64 19.06
C ALA A 492 -6.61 10.44 20.52
N THR A 493 -5.66 10.28 21.44
CA THR A 493 -5.93 10.21 22.88
C THR A 493 -5.55 11.54 23.52
N SER A 494 -6.49 12.15 24.25
CA SER A 494 -6.26 13.43 24.94
C SER A 494 -7.16 13.58 26.16
N ALA A 495 -6.76 14.42 27.12
CA ALA A 495 -7.69 14.92 28.15
C ALA A 495 -8.52 16.11 27.64
N ASP A 496 -8.15 16.68 26.49
CA ASP A 496 -8.94 17.68 25.77
C ASP A 496 -10.09 16.98 25.04
N THR A 497 -11.32 17.31 25.43
CA THR A 497 -12.53 16.69 24.88
C THR A 497 -12.76 16.99 23.40
N ASN A 498 -12.19 18.07 22.85
CA ASN A 498 -12.31 18.42 21.44
C ASN A 498 -11.40 17.56 20.55
N TYR A 499 -10.32 17.02 21.10
CA TYR A 499 -9.36 16.16 20.39
C TYR A 499 -9.45 14.68 20.76
N ASN A 500 -10.01 14.34 21.93
CA ASN A 500 -10.08 12.95 22.38
C ASN A 500 -11.03 12.12 21.51
N GLY A 501 -10.50 11.08 20.86
CA GLY A 501 -11.20 10.23 19.91
C GLY A 501 -11.33 10.83 18.52
N LEU A 502 -10.72 11.98 18.24
CA LEU A 502 -10.70 12.57 16.90
C LEU A 502 -9.79 11.73 16.00
N ASP A 503 -10.34 11.28 14.87
CA ASP A 503 -9.67 10.39 13.93
C ASP A 503 -9.17 11.19 12.74
N ALA A 504 -7.89 11.05 12.40
CA ALA A 504 -7.29 11.78 11.29
C ALA A 504 -7.43 10.96 9.99
N THR A 505 -7.32 11.62 8.83
CA THR A 505 -7.30 10.90 7.56
C THR A 505 -6.01 10.09 7.44
N ASP A 506 -6.15 8.78 7.23
CA ASP A 506 -5.04 7.87 6.93
C ASP A 506 -4.31 8.27 5.64
N VAL A 507 -3.01 8.02 5.58
CA VAL A 507 -2.15 8.46 4.48
C VAL A 507 -1.86 7.28 3.54
N GLN A 508 -2.25 7.42 2.28
CA GLN A 508 -2.01 6.39 1.26
C GLN A 508 -0.59 6.50 0.69
N ALA A 509 0.08 5.35 0.60
CA ALA A 509 1.40 5.19 0.01
C ALA A 509 1.45 3.95 -0.91
N SER A 510 2.44 3.92 -1.80
CA SER A 510 2.78 2.73 -2.60
C SER A 510 4.25 2.40 -2.42
N ASN A 511 4.57 1.14 -2.14
CA ASN A 511 5.92 0.60 -2.22
C ASN A 511 6.19 0.23 -3.69
N LEU A 512 7.36 0.61 -4.20
CA LEU A 512 7.76 0.30 -5.57
C LEU A 512 8.55 -1.00 -5.57
N ASP A 513 8.06 -1.96 -6.35
CA ASP A 513 8.65 -3.28 -6.57
C ASP A 513 9.97 -3.16 -7.35
N ASP A 514 11.04 -3.77 -6.83
CA ASP A 514 12.33 -3.86 -7.54
C ASP A 514 12.81 -5.29 -7.85
N ASP A 515 11.95 -6.28 -7.60
CA ASP A 515 12.19 -7.68 -7.94
C ASP A 515 11.74 -8.01 -9.38
N GLU A 516 12.64 -8.62 -10.17
CA GLU A 516 12.35 -9.03 -11.55
C GLU A 516 12.32 -10.56 -11.67
N PRO A 517 11.23 -11.16 -12.18
CA PRO A 517 11.16 -12.60 -12.43
C PRO A 517 12.22 -13.06 -13.45
N GLY A 518 13.08 -14.00 -13.06
CA GLY A 518 14.16 -14.51 -13.91
C GLY A 518 14.50 -15.98 -13.66
N VAL A 519 15.21 -16.59 -14.62
CA VAL A 519 15.71 -17.97 -14.54
C VAL A 519 17.22 -17.95 -14.73
N THR A 520 17.96 -18.40 -13.72
CA THR A 520 19.41 -18.48 -13.77
C THR A 520 19.89 -19.92 -14.02
N LEU A 521 20.76 -20.08 -15.02
CA LEU A 521 21.41 -21.34 -15.38
C LEU A 521 22.88 -21.32 -14.93
N SER A 522 23.39 -22.42 -14.37
CA SER A 522 24.80 -22.49 -13.93
C SER A 522 25.82 -22.62 -15.06
N ALA A 523 25.38 -22.99 -16.26
CA ALA A 523 26.22 -23.21 -17.43
C ALA A 523 25.44 -22.88 -18.71
N ALA A 524 26.13 -22.31 -19.69
CA ALA A 524 25.61 -22.07 -21.05
C ALA A 524 26.21 -23.03 -22.09
N GLN A 525 27.29 -23.73 -21.73
CA GLN A 525 27.97 -24.71 -22.57
C GLN A 525 28.37 -25.91 -21.71
N LEU A 526 28.21 -27.13 -22.25
CA LEU A 526 28.56 -28.38 -21.58
C LEU A 526 29.27 -29.32 -22.57
N THR A 527 30.00 -30.30 -22.05
CA THR A 527 30.67 -31.32 -22.87
C THR A 527 30.47 -32.70 -22.24
N THR A 528 29.95 -33.64 -23.02
CA THR A 528 29.84 -35.07 -22.69
C THR A 528 30.76 -35.87 -23.60
N THR A 529 30.84 -37.18 -23.37
CA THR A 529 31.64 -38.11 -24.19
C THR A 529 30.84 -39.39 -24.38
N GLU A 530 31.02 -40.05 -25.51
CA GLU A 530 30.33 -41.30 -25.84
C GLU A 530 30.72 -42.44 -24.90
N ASP A 531 31.88 -42.37 -24.23
CA ASP A 531 32.28 -43.35 -23.20
C ASP A 531 31.46 -43.28 -21.88
N GLY A 532 30.29 -42.62 -21.91
CA GLY A 532 29.38 -42.41 -20.80
C GLY A 532 29.73 -41.19 -19.95
N GLY A 533 30.48 -40.23 -20.50
CA GLY A 533 30.84 -39.01 -19.79
C GLY A 533 29.62 -38.15 -19.49
N THR A 534 29.61 -37.60 -18.28
CA THR A 534 28.49 -36.81 -17.78
C THR A 534 28.83 -35.34 -17.64
N ALA A 535 27.90 -34.46 -17.99
CA ALA A 535 27.92 -33.05 -17.67
C ALA A 535 26.69 -32.68 -16.84
N SER A 536 26.71 -31.57 -16.11
CA SER A 536 25.52 -31.14 -15.39
C SER A 536 25.43 -29.63 -15.31
N PHE A 537 24.20 -29.13 -15.28
CA PHE A 537 23.88 -27.74 -14.95
C PHE A 537 22.81 -27.71 -13.87
N SER A 538 22.70 -26.59 -13.15
CA SER A 538 21.61 -26.35 -12.23
C SER A 538 20.77 -25.16 -12.67
N VAL A 539 19.50 -25.20 -12.30
CA VAL A 539 18.52 -24.14 -12.53
C VAL A 539 18.00 -23.61 -11.20
N VAL A 540 17.88 -22.29 -11.09
CA VAL A 540 17.13 -21.59 -10.04
C VAL A 540 16.21 -20.56 -10.66
N LEU A 541 15.14 -20.21 -9.95
CA LEU A 541 14.38 -19.00 -10.23
C LEU A 541 15.01 -17.83 -9.44
N ASP A 542 14.88 -16.61 -9.95
CA ASP A 542 15.45 -15.41 -9.35
C ASP A 542 14.51 -14.77 -8.29
N THR A 543 13.20 -15.06 -8.33
CA THR A 543 12.19 -14.69 -7.32
C THR A 543 11.24 -15.87 -6.99
N PRO A 544 10.60 -15.90 -5.80
CA PRO A 544 9.56 -16.87 -5.47
C PRO A 544 8.36 -16.74 -6.40
N PRO A 545 7.86 -17.85 -6.98
CA PRO A 545 6.66 -17.80 -7.80
C PRO A 545 5.38 -17.90 -6.95
N GLU A 546 4.31 -17.20 -7.35
CA GLU A 546 2.99 -17.25 -6.71
C GLU A 546 2.31 -18.64 -6.79
N GLY A 547 2.67 -19.42 -7.81
CA GLY A 547 2.20 -20.78 -8.03
C GLY A 547 3.30 -21.65 -8.63
N ASP A 548 3.10 -22.96 -8.67
CA ASP A 548 4.14 -23.88 -9.13
C ASP A 548 4.53 -23.60 -10.61
N VAL A 549 5.83 -23.38 -10.82
CA VAL A 549 6.49 -23.20 -12.12
C VAL A 549 7.10 -24.52 -12.53
N GLN A 550 6.68 -25.05 -13.68
CA GLN A 550 7.26 -26.25 -14.27
C GLN A 550 8.15 -25.87 -15.46
N LEU A 551 9.37 -26.38 -15.48
CA LEU A 551 10.30 -26.16 -16.58
C LEU A 551 10.50 -27.47 -17.32
N SER A 552 9.98 -27.56 -18.55
CA SER A 552 10.21 -28.71 -19.42
C SER A 552 11.55 -28.57 -20.13
N ILE A 553 12.35 -29.63 -20.08
CA ILE A 553 13.71 -29.70 -20.62
C ILE A 553 13.69 -30.71 -21.77
N THR A 554 14.20 -30.29 -22.92
CA THR A 554 14.33 -31.13 -24.11
C THR A 554 15.73 -31.00 -24.68
N VAL A 555 16.30 -32.11 -25.13
CA VAL A 555 17.54 -32.16 -25.91
C VAL A 555 17.20 -32.29 -27.39
N SER A 556 18.00 -31.69 -28.28
CA SER A 556 17.75 -31.75 -29.73
C SER A 556 17.98 -33.14 -30.32
N ASP A 557 18.89 -33.92 -29.73
CA ASP A 557 19.12 -35.32 -30.06
C ASP A 557 19.28 -36.14 -28.77
N ALA A 558 18.42 -37.14 -28.59
CA ALA A 558 18.43 -38.00 -27.41
C ALA A 558 19.13 -39.34 -27.65
N GLU A 559 19.52 -39.62 -28.91
CA GLU A 559 20.37 -40.76 -29.25
C GLU A 559 21.82 -40.45 -28.84
N GLU A 560 22.25 -39.19 -28.93
CA GLU A 560 23.55 -38.68 -28.49
C GLU A 560 23.69 -38.44 -26.98
N VAL A 561 22.69 -37.77 -26.39
CA VAL A 561 22.75 -37.33 -24.99
C VAL A 561 21.43 -37.60 -24.28
N GLN A 562 21.51 -38.34 -23.17
CA GLN A 562 20.35 -38.61 -22.33
C GLN A 562 20.29 -37.65 -21.13
N LEU A 563 19.09 -37.13 -20.86
CA LEU A 563 18.77 -36.34 -19.66
C LEU A 563 18.27 -37.25 -18.53
N ASP A 564 18.75 -37.02 -17.31
CA ASP A 564 18.24 -37.70 -16.11
C ASP A 564 16.84 -37.21 -15.69
N VAL A 565 16.55 -35.92 -15.92
CA VAL A 565 15.28 -35.26 -15.64
C VAL A 565 14.83 -34.39 -16.81
N GLN A 566 13.52 -34.44 -17.11
CA GLN A 566 12.92 -33.71 -18.23
C GLN A 566 11.94 -32.62 -17.77
N VAL A 567 11.60 -32.58 -16.49
CA VAL A 567 10.74 -31.54 -15.90
C VAL A 567 11.26 -31.18 -14.52
N LEU A 568 11.58 -29.91 -14.30
CA LEU A 568 11.83 -29.34 -12.97
C LEU A 568 10.57 -28.65 -12.45
N THR A 569 10.31 -28.74 -11.15
CA THR A 569 9.18 -28.05 -10.51
C THR A 569 9.68 -27.14 -9.41
N PHE A 570 9.42 -25.85 -9.55
CA PHE A 570 9.72 -24.82 -8.57
C PHE A 570 8.42 -24.35 -7.93
N THR A 571 8.46 -24.22 -6.61
CA THR A 571 7.39 -23.81 -5.70
C THR A 571 7.90 -22.60 -4.92
N SER A 572 7.02 -21.87 -4.25
CA SER A 572 7.41 -20.77 -3.35
C SER A 572 8.37 -21.20 -2.21
N ALA A 573 8.51 -22.50 -1.92
CA ALA A 573 9.42 -23.01 -0.90
C ALA A 573 10.81 -23.43 -1.42
N ASN A 574 11.00 -23.62 -2.74
CA ASN A 574 12.24 -24.18 -3.30
C ASN A 574 12.73 -23.46 -4.58
N TRP A 575 12.15 -22.33 -4.95
CA TRP A 575 12.50 -21.53 -6.13
C TRP A 575 14.00 -21.17 -6.22
N ASN A 576 14.61 -20.84 -5.08
CA ASN A 576 16.02 -20.47 -4.96
C ASN A 576 16.96 -21.65 -4.68
N GLN A 577 16.44 -22.88 -4.62
CA GLN A 577 17.26 -24.06 -4.40
C GLN A 577 17.73 -24.60 -5.76
N PRO A 578 19.04 -24.69 -6.02
CA PRO A 578 19.56 -25.22 -7.28
C PRO A 578 19.05 -26.63 -7.54
N GLN A 579 18.26 -26.79 -8.61
CA GLN A 579 17.84 -28.11 -9.09
C GLN A 579 18.77 -28.55 -10.22
N GLN A 580 19.43 -29.68 -10.04
CA GLN A 580 20.45 -30.18 -10.96
C GLN A 580 19.82 -31.02 -12.09
N VAL A 581 20.37 -30.89 -13.28
CA VAL A 581 20.09 -31.72 -14.47
C VAL A 581 21.43 -32.32 -14.90
N VAL A 582 21.46 -33.64 -15.07
CA VAL A 582 22.63 -34.39 -15.51
C VAL A 582 22.40 -34.90 -16.91
N LEU A 583 23.36 -34.60 -17.78
CA LEU A 583 23.47 -35.08 -19.15
C LEU A 583 24.46 -36.24 -19.15
N THR A 584 24.13 -37.32 -19.84
CA THR A 584 25.03 -38.47 -20.04
C THR A 584 25.16 -38.71 -21.53
N GLY A 585 26.39 -38.60 -22.05
CA GLY A 585 26.69 -39.03 -23.42
C GLY A 585 26.33 -40.50 -23.59
N GLN A 586 25.72 -40.85 -24.71
CA GLN A 586 25.42 -42.23 -25.06
C GLN A 586 26.55 -42.76 -25.94
N ASP A 587 26.96 -43.99 -25.66
CA ASP A 587 27.99 -44.72 -26.42
C ASP A 587 27.31 -45.37 -27.63
N ASP A 588 27.89 -45.21 -28.81
CA ASP A 588 27.65 -46.10 -29.94
C ASP A 588 28.96 -46.63 -30.52
N ASP A 589 28.93 -47.26 -31.69
CA ASP A 589 30.12 -47.84 -32.35
C ASP A 589 30.39 -47.12 -33.71
N GLU A 590 29.75 -45.96 -33.95
CA GLU A 590 29.81 -45.19 -35.19
C GLU A 590 30.86 -44.07 -35.08
N VAL A 591 31.95 -44.16 -35.85
CA VAL A 591 32.93 -43.06 -35.97
C VAL A 591 32.32 -41.90 -36.77
N ASP A 592 31.56 -41.04 -36.11
CA ASP A 592 30.81 -39.94 -36.73
C ASP A 592 31.36 -38.53 -36.37
N GLY A 593 32.24 -38.44 -35.37
CA GLY A 593 32.89 -37.22 -34.89
C GLY A 593 32.04 -36.40 -33.91
N ASP A 594 32.69 -35.48 -33.16
CA ASP A 594 32.03 -34.68 -32.11
C ASP A 594 30.68 -34.06 -32.55
N GLN A 595 29.62 -34.39 -31.82
CA GLN A 595 28.25 -33.95 -32.10
C GLN A 595 27.87 -32.69 -31.29
N GLU A 596 27.37 -31.66 -31.99
CA GLU A 596 26.91 -30.40 -31.39
C GLU A 596 25.37 -30.38 -31.28
N LEU A 597 24.86 -30.30 -30.06
CA LEU A 597 23.44 -30.38 -29.72
C LEU A 597 23.02 -29.26 -28.75
N THR A 598 21.71 -29.05 -28.62
CA THR A 598 21.16 -28.00 -27.74
C THR A 598 20.19 -28.56 -26.72
N VAL A 599 20.27 -28.05 -25.49
CA VAL A 599 19.25 -28.26 -24.46
C VAL A 599 18.38 -27.01 -24.38
N SER A 600 17.09 -27.20 -24.60
CA SER A 600 16.06 -26.16 -24.56
C SER A 600 15.20 -26.31 -23.32
N LEU A 601 14.91 -25.18 -22.67
CA LEU A 601 14.07 -25.12 -21.50
C LEU A 601 12.82 -24.27 -21.82
N SER A 602 11.64 -24.82 -21.58
CA SER A 602 10.36 -24.16 -21.82
C SER A 602 9.54 -24.11 -20.55
N LEU A 603 9.05 -22.92 -20.23
CA LEU A 603 8.36 -22.66 -18.98
C LEU A 603 6.85 -22.88 -19.13
N HIS A 604 6.29 -23.67 -18.22
CA HIS A 604 4.87 -23.95 -18.11
C HIS A 604 4.41 -23.62 -16.70
N THR A 605 3.48 -22.68 -16.59
CA THR A 605 2.94 -22.31 -15.29
C THR A 605 1.54 -22.86 -15.12
N SER A 606 1.25 -23.32 -13.90
CA SER A 606 -0.06 -23.85 -13.54
C SER A 606 -1.02 -22.73 -13.15
N GLY A 607 -1.22 -21.73 -14.02
CA GLY A 607 -2.16 -20.63 -13.77
C GLY A 607 -1.93 -19.40 -14.65
N GLU A 608 -2.92 -18.52 -14.71
CA GLU A 608 -2.90 -17.26 -15.48
C GLU A 608 -2.10 -16.12 -14.79
N LEU A 609 -1.48 -16.37 -13.63
CA LEU A 609 -0.94 -15.32 -12.74
C LEU A 609 0.58 -15.37 -12.51
N SER A 610 1.33 -16.31 -13.08
CA SER A 610 2.78 -16.32 -12.85
C SER A 610 3.47 -15.19 -13.61
N SER A 611 4.12 -14.29 -12.90
CA SER A 611 5.06 -13.27 -13.42
C SER A 611 6.16 -13.87 -14.33
N TYR A 612 6.39 -15.18 -14.21
CA TYR A 612 7.28 -16.00 -15.04
C TYR A 612 6.79 -16.32 -16.47
N GLY A 613 5.55 -15.98 -16.85
CA GLY A 613 4.91 -16.47 -18.09
C GLY A 613 5.52 -15.99 -19.42
N SER A 614 6.49 -15.07 -19.41
CA SER A 614 7.11 -14.50 -20.62
C SER A 614 8.64 -14.40 -20.56
N ILE A 615 9.29 -15.10 -19.64
CA ILE A 615 10.75 -15.08 -19.51
C ILE A 615 11.40 -15.80 -20.70
N HIS A 616 12.38 -15.14 -21.32
CA HIS A 616 13.23 -15.77 -22.32
C HIS A 616 14.37 -16.53 -21.64
N ILE A 617 14.44 -17.85 -21.86
CA ILE A 617 15.51 -18.71 -21.36
C ILE A 617 16.44 -19.04 -22.53
N PRO A 618 17.74 -18.69 -22.46
CA PRO A 618 18.69 -19.08 -23.49
C PRO A 618 18.88 -20.60 -23.52
N GLN A 619 19.14 -21.15 -24.71
CA GLN A 619 19.50 -22.56 -24.87
C GLN A 619 20.90 -22.81 -24.32
N ILE A 620 21.15 -24.05 -23.89
CA ILE A 620 22.48 -24.53 -23.50
C ILE A 620 23.06 -25.31 -24.67
N GLU A 621 24.26 -24.94 -25.10
CA GLU A 621 25.01 -25.68 -26.12
C GLU A 621 25.71 -26.87 -25.46
N VAL A 622 25.72 -28.03 -26.13
CA VAL A 622 26.33 -29.26 -25.62
C VAL A 622 27.12 -29.90 -26.74
N THR A 623 28.35 -30.30 -26.44
CA THR A 623 29.20 -31.07 -27.37
C THR A 623 29.39 -32.48 -26.82
N ASN A 624 28.96 -33.51 -27.55
CA ASN A 624 29.27 -34.91 -27.25
C ASN A 624 30.55 -35.29 -28.01
N LEU A 625 31.59 -35.77 -27.31
CA LEU A 625 32.86 -36.13 -27.97
C LEU A 625 32.88 -37.59 -28.38
N ASP A 626 33.25 -37.80 -29.64
CA ASP A 626 33.41 -39.12 -30.28
C ASP A 626 34.63 -39.85 -29.69
N ASN A 627 34.42 -41.10 -29.26
CA ASN A 627 35.45 -41.94 -28.65
C ASN A 627 35.96 -43.08 -29.56
N ASP A 628 35.38 -43.25 -30.75
CA ASP A 628 35.56 -44.44 -31.57
C ASP A 628 36.84 -44.39 -32.42
N PRO A 629 37.63 -45.49 -32.43
CA PRO A 629 38.90 -45.51 -33.14
C PRO A 629 38.72 -45.70 -34.65
N VAL A 630 39.47 -44.90 -35.42
CA VAL A 630 39.68 -45.21 -36.84
C VAL A 630 40.65 -46.39 -37.00
N VAL A 631 40.31 -47.35 -37.88
CA VAL A 631 41.11 -48.56 -38.16
C VAL A 631 41.20 -48.86 -39.66
N VAL A 632 42.26 -49.59 -40.04
CA VAL A 632 42.38 -50.23 -41.36
C VAL A 632 41.98 -51.70 -41.19
N LEU A 633 40.98 -52.13 -41.95
CA LEU A 633 40.50 -53.51 -41.92
C LEU A 633 41.25 -54.32 -42.98
N VAL A 634 41.75 -55.50 -42.60
CA VAL A 634 42.41 -56.48 -43.47
C VAL A 634 41.67 -57.80 -43.31
N GLU A 635 41.04 -58.28 -44.38
CA GLU A 635 40.24 -59.51 -44.37
C GLU A 635 40.87 -60.59 -45.25
N GLU A 636 41.29 -61.70 -44.63
CA GLU A 636 41.84 -62.88 -45.29
C GLU A 636 40.77 -63.95 -45.54
N PRO A 637 41.00 -64.92 -46.45
CA PRO A 637 40.17 -66.11 -46.57
C PRO A 637 40.18 -66.93 -45.27
N ASP A 638 39.05 -67.55 -44.89
CA ASP A 638 38.95 -68.41 -43.70
C ASP A 638 39.99 -69.56 -43.66
N THR A 639 40.54 -69.93 -44.82
CA THR A 639 41.56 -70.97 -44.98
C THR A 639 43.00 -70.48 -44.79
N GLY A 640 43.20 -69.18 -44.58
CA GLY A 640 44.47 -68.47 -44.78
C GLY A 640 44.82 -68.34 -46.26
N LEU A 641 45.82 -67.51 -46.57
CA LEU A 641 46.34 -67.35 -47.93
C LEU A 641 47.08 -68.61 -48.38
N ARG A 642 46.72 -69.16 -49.55
CA ARG A 642 47.37 -70.35 -50.12
C ARG A 642 47.75 -70.21 -51.58
N THR A 643 49.04 -70.36 -51.85
CA THR A 643 49.61 -70.44 -53.20
C THR A 643 50.32 -71.78 -53.41
N ASN A 644 50.74 -72.04 -54.64
CA ASN A 644 51.59 -73.17 -54.97
C ASN A 644 52.56 -72.80 -56.10
N GLU A 645 53.61 -73.60 -56.21
CA GLU A 645 54.66 -73.45 -57.22
C GLU A 645 54.19 -73.72 -58.65
N SER A 646 52.95 -74.16 -58.87
CA SER A 646 52.34 -74.18 -60.21
C SER A 646 51.76 -72.83 -60.64
N GLY A 647 51.91 -71.80 -59.79
CA GLY A 647 51.50 -70.43 -60.05
C GLY A 647 50.06 -70.10 -59.63
N SER A 648 49.52 -70.77 -58.60
CA SER A 648 48.18 -70.44 -58.09
C SER A 648 48.15 -69.10 -57.36
N GLU A 649 46.99 -68.45 -57.38
CA GLU A 649 46.76 -67.13 -56.80
C GLU A 649 45.69 -67.16 -55.71
N ASP A 650 45.92 -66.43 -54.63
CA ASP A 650 44.94 -66.16 -53.58
C ASP A 650 44.80 -64.66 -53.33
N ARG A 651 43.84 -64.23 -52.50
CA ARG A 651 43.58 -62.80 -52.26
C ARG A 651 43.16 -62.49 -50.83
N PHE A 652 43.42 -61.26 -50.40
CA PHE A 652 42.86 -60.65 -49.19
C PHE A 652 42.33 -59.25 -49.53
N SER A 653 41.46 -58.70 -48.70
CA SER A 653 40.87 -57.37 -48.92
C SER A 653 41.31 -56.36 -47.86
N VAL A 654 41.36 -55.08 -48.24
CA VAL A 654 41.72 -53.96 -47.36
C VAL A 654 40.68 -52.85 -47.47
N SER A 655 40.22 -52.28 -46.35
CA SER A 655 39.26 -51.15 -46.31
C SER A 655 39.47 -50.23 -45.09
N LEU A 656 38.76 -49.09 -45.05
CA LEU A 656 38.75 -48.15 -43.91
C LEU A 656 37.37 -48.17 -43.21
N ASN A 657 37.31 -47.95 -41.90
CA ASN A 657 36.04 -47.91 -41.15
C ASN A 657 35.41 -46.52 -41.01
N ALA A 658 36.11 -45.45 -41.39
CA ALA A 658 35.59 -44.09 -41.32
C ALA A 658 36.04 -43.24 -42.53
N LEU A 659 35.29 -42.17 -42.83
CA LEU A 659 35.60 -41.22 -43.90
C LEU A 659 36.89 -40.45 -43.58
N PRO A 660 37.97 -40.59 -44.38
CA PRO A 660 39.18 -39.80 -44.20
C PRO A 660 38.99 -38.38 -44.77
N ALA A 661 39.56 -37.37 -44.11
CA ALA A 661 39.55 -35.98 -44.59
C ALA A 661 40.54 -35.75 -45.74
N GLU A 662 41.60 -36.55 -45.81
CA GLU A 662 42.66 -36.51 -46.81
C GLU A 662 43.04 -37.94 -47.21
N ASN A 663 43.63 -38.13 -48.39
CA ASN A 663 43.95 -39.47 -48.91
C ASN A 663 44.82 -40.30 -47.94
N VAL A 664 44.52 -41.59 -47.82
CA VAL A 664 45.27 -42.59 -47.03
C VAL A 664 46.05 -43.50 -47.97
N TYR A 665 47.37 -43.54 -47.81
CA TYR A 665 48.28 -44.37 -48.60
C TYR A 665 48.75 -45.57 -47.79
N ILE A 666 48.64 -46.78 -48.35
CA ILE A 666 49.02 -48.04 -47.71
C ILE A 666 49.96 -48.80 -48.63
N GLU A 667 51.23 -48.91 -48.25
CA GLU A 667 52.22 -49.69 -49.02
C GLU A 667 52.19 -51.14 -48.57
N ILE A 668 52.18 -52.08 -49.52
CA ILE A 668 52.12 -53.52 -49.28
C ILE A 668 53.30 -54.16 -49.99
N ARG A 669 54.01 -55.09 -49.33
CA ARG A 669 55.15 -55.82 -49.91
C ARG A 669 55.14 -57.28 -49.45
N VAL A 670 55.85 -58.14 -50.18
CA VAL A 670 56.09 -59.53 -49.73
C VAL A 670 57.49 -59.65 -49.14
N ASP A 671 57.66 -60.49 -48.12
CA ASP A 671 58.93 -60.70 -47.45
C ASP A 671 59.89 -61.62 -48.23
N ASP A 672 59.33 -62.61 -48.93
CA ASP A 672 60.07 -63.51 -49.82
C ASP A 672 59.51 -63.50 -51.25
N PRO A 673 60.05 -62.63 -52.12
CA PRO A 673 59.71 -62.61 -53.55
C PRO A 673 60.09 -63.87 -54.33
N GLY A 674 60.89 -64.77 -53.73
CA GLY A 674 61.24 -66.07 -54.30
C GLY A 674 60.09 -67.07 -54.23
N GLU A 675 59.25 -66.95 -53.20
CA GLU A 675 58.12 -67.85 -52.93
C GLU A 675 56.79 -67.29 -53.42
N THR A 676 56.58 -65.99 -53.25
CA THR A 676 55.32 -65.33 -53.60
C THR A 676 55.56 -63.95 -54.19
N MET A 677 54.64 -63.49 -55.04
CA MET A 677 54.62 -62.10 -55.51
C MET A 677 53.20 -61.55 -55.45
N LEU A 678 53.07 -60.23 -55.30
CA LEU A 678 51.79 -59.55 -55.48
C LEU A 678 51.43 -59.51 -56.97
N VAL A 679 50.14 -59.49 -57.29
CA VAL A 679 49.65 -59.32 -58.67
C VAL A 679 48.99 -57.96 -58.81
N ASP A 680 49.37 -57.21 -59.84
CA ASP A 680 48.69 -55.98 -60.23
C ASP A 680 47.36 -56.31 -60.92
N ASP A 681 46.25 -55.89 -60.33
CA ASP A 681 44.89 -56.21 -60.81
C ASP A 681 44.58 -55.69 -62.22
N ASP A 682 45.22 -54.59 -62.65
CA ASP A 682 44.97 -53.96 -63.95
C ASP A 682 45.80 -54.59 -65.08
N THR A 683 47.03 -55.02 -64.77
CA THR A 683 48.02 -55.47 -65.76
C THR A 683 48.35 -56.95 -65.68
N GLY A 684 47.98 -57.62 -64.58
CA GLY A 684 48.33 -59.01 -64.27
C GLY A 684 49.83 -59.23 -64.06
N ALA A 685 50.61 -58.15 -63.90
CA ALA A 685 52.05 -58.22 -63.69
C ALA A 685 52.36 -58.58 -62.24
N THR A 686 53.38 -59.40 -62.01
CA THR A 686 53.84 -59.71 -60.65
C THR A 686 54.79 -58.64 -60.14
N MET A 687 54.61 -58.22 -58.89
CA MET A 687 55.38 -57.15 -58.24
C MET A 687 55.73 -57.54 -56.80
N PRO A 688 56.94 -57.19 -56.30
CA PRO A 688 57.29 -57.44 -54.90
C PRO A 688 56.65 -56.44 -53.93
N TYR A 689 56.06 -55.34 -54.42
CA TYR A 689 55.34 -54.34 -53.64
C TYR A 689 54.27 -53.60 -54.47
N THR A 690 53.27 -53.02 -53.80
CA THR A 690 52.22 -52.16 -54.37
C THR A 690 51.79 -51.08 -53.35
N THR A 691 50.96 -50.12 -53.75
CA THR A 691 50.39 -49.10 -52.86
C THR A 691 48.91 -48.91 -53.12
N LEU A 692 48.08 -49.11 -52.08
CA LEU A 692 46.67 -48.78 -52.09
C LEU A 692 46.47 -47.32 -51.70
N ILE A 693 45.49 -46.65 -52.32
CA ILE A 693 45.14 -45.25 -52.04
C ILE A 693 43.65 -45.16 -51.80
N PHE A 694 43.24 -44.87 -50.57
CA PHE A 694 41.85 -44.57 -50.22
C PHE A 694 41.65 -43.05 -50.19
N THR A 695 40.68 -42.55 -50.94
CA THR A 695 40.32 -41.12 -51.01
C THR A 695 39.01 -40.88 -50.26
N PRO A 696 38.70 -39.62 -49.89
CA PRO A 696 37.40 -39.29 -49.29
C PRO A 696 36.18 -39.74 -50.12
N GLU A 697 36.34 -40.02 -51.41
CA GLU A 697 35.24 -40.49 -52.27
C GLU A 697 35.15 -42.02 -52.43
N ASN A 698 36.13 -42.80 -51.96
CA ASN A 698 36.16 -44.26 -52.15
C ASN A 698 36.67 -45.06 -50.95
N TRP A 699 36.77 -44.42 -49.79
CA TRP A 699 37.26 -45.04 -48.55
C TRP A 699 36.43 -46.25 -48.10
N ASP A 700 35.13 -46.24 -48.41
CA ASP A 700 34.13 -47.25 -48.09
C ASP A 700 34.18 -48.47 -49.04
N GLN A 701 35.05 -48.44 -50.06
CA GLN A 701 35.19 -49.52 -51.03
C GLN A 701 36.36 -50.42 -50.65
N SER A 702 36.06 -51.69 -50.32
CA SER A 702 37.09 -52.70 -50.10
C SER A 702 37.94 -52.93 -51.36
N ARG A 703 39.25 -53.02 -51.18
CA ARG A 703 40.24 -53.24 -52.24
C ARG A 703 40.89 -54.60 -52.08
N GLU A 704 40.80 -55.40 -53.13
CA GLU A 704 41.43 -56.73 -53.18
C GLU A 704 42.92 -56.60 -53.48
N VAL A 705 43.72 -57.48 -52.88
CA VAL A 705 45.15 -57.63 -53.15
C VAL A 705 45.42 -59.10 -53.42
N LEU A 706 45.97 -59.38 -54.61
CA LEU A 706 46.26 -60.74 -55.06
C LEU A 706 47.71 -61.12 -54.75
N VAL A 707 47.91 -62.35 -54.27
CA VAL A 707 49.21 -62.99 -54.07
C VAL A 707 49.32 -64.22 -54.97
N LYS A 708 50.52 -64.50 -55.48
CA LYS A 708 50.78 -65.57 -56.46
C LYS A 708 52.05 -66.34 -56.11
N GLY A 709 51.96 -67.67 -56.07
CA GLY A 709 53.11 -68.56 -55.86
C GLY A 709 54.07 -68.54 -57.06
N ILE A 710 55.37 -68.68 -56.79
CA ILE A 710 56.44 -68.70 -57.80
C ILE A 710 56.98 -70.12 -57.95
N GLU A 711 57.23 -70.55 -59.20
CA GLU A 711 57.76 -71.88 -59.51
C GLU A 711 59.28 -71.94 -59.26
N ASP A 712 59.67 -72.96 -58.52
CA ASP A 712 61.02 -73.33 -58.12
C ASP A 712 61.27 -74.80 -58.62
N SER A 713 62.50 -75.33 -58.57
CA SER A 713 62.79 -76.72 -59.01
C SER A 713 63.60 -77.50 -57.96
N ILE A 714 63.40 -77.13 -56.71
CA ILE A 714 64.11 -77.60 -55.53
C ILE A 714 63.05 -78.18 -54.60
N TYR A 715 63.15 -79.47 -54.32
CA TYR A 715 62.41 -80.07 -53.20
C TYR A 715 62.86 -79.46 -51.87
N ASP A 716 62.07 -78.54 -51.32
CA ASP A 716 62.36 -77.81 -50.09
C ASP A 716 61.22 -77.79 -49.04
N ASP A 717 60.16 -78.57 -49.26
CA ASP A 717 58.91 -78.63 -48.45
C ASP A 717 58.07 -77.32 -48.52
N ASP A 718 56.83 -77.30 -48.02
CA ASP A 718 55.95 -76.11 -48.08
C ASP A 718 56.58 -74.86 -47.39
N GLN A 719 56.66 -73.75 -48.12
CA GLN A 719 57.24 -72.49 -47.62
C GLN A 719 56.18 -71.52 -47.09
N ILE A 720 56.52 -70.72 -46.07
CA ILE A 720 55.65 -69.68 -45.52
C ILE A 720 56.11 -68.31 -46.02
N PHE A 721 55.17 -67.51 -46.52
CA PHE A 721 55.41 -66.11 -46.88
C PHE A 721 54.56 -65.15 -46.03
N ASN A 722 55.05 -63.93 -45.84
CA ASN A 722 54.32 -62.84 -45.20
C ASN A 722 54.09 -61.69 -46.17
N VAL A 723 52.89 -61.14 -46.15
CA VAL A 723 52.54 -59.88 -46.79
C VAL A 723 52.68 -58.78 -45.74
N LEU A 724 53.72 -57.96 -45.89
CA LEU A 724 54.01 -56.87 -44.98
C LEU A 724 53.28 -55.60 -45.44
N ILE A 725 52.33 -55.13 -44.63
CA ILE A 725 51.58 -53.90 -44.82
C ILE A 725 52.27 -52.80 -44.00
N SER A 726 52.76 -51.76 -44.67
CA SER A 726 53.40 -50.63 -43.99
C SER A 726 52.36 -49.79 -43.22
N PRO A 727 52.76 -49.11 -42.13
CA PRO A 727 51.93 -48.12 -41.48
C PRO A 727 51.40 -47.09 -42.49
N THR A 728 50.13 -46.74 -42.34
CA THR A 728 49.44 -45.80 -43.23
C THR A 728 50.12 -44.44 -43.23
N VAL A 729 50.11 -43.77 -44.39
CA VAL A 729 50.56 -42.39 -44.52
C VAL A 729 49.38 -41.54 -44.96
N SER A 730 49.04 -40.51 -44.19
CA SER A 730 47.96 -39.57 -44.56
C SER A 730 48.26 -38.17 -44.01
N ALA A 731 47.69 -37.15 -44.66
CA ALA A 731 47.61 -35.82 -44.09
C ALA A 731 46.44 -35.67 -43.09
N ASP A 732 45.47 -36.61 -43.10
CA ASP A 732 44.50 -36.78 -42.03
C ASP A 732 45.22 -37.40 -40.83
N PRO A 733 45.37 -36.68 -39.71
CA PRO A 733 46.10 -37.18 -38.54
C PRO A 733 45.47 -38.45 -37.95
N ARG A 734 44.16 -38.65 -38.09
CA ARG A 734 43.46 -39.84 -37.59
C ARG A 734 43.97 -41.11 -38.30
N PHE A 735 44.19 -41.01 -39.61
CA PHE A 735 44.62 -42.12 -40.45
C PHE A 735 46.13 -42.21 -40.68
N ASN A 736 46.96 -41.42 -40.00
CA ASN A 736 48.41 -41.42 -40.23
C ASN A 736 49.16 -42.26 -39.18
N GLY A 737 49.88 -43.29 -39.64
CA GLY A 737 50.70 -44.16 -38.80
C GLY A 737 49.95 -45.34 -38.18
N ILE A 738 48.75 -45.67 -38.65
CA ILE A 738 48.04 -46.89 -38.27
C ILE A 738 48.80 -48.07 -38.88
N ASP A 739 49.15 -49.06 -38.07
CA ASP A 739 49.90 -50.25 -38.47
C ASP A 739 48.94 -51.45 -38.61
N PRO A 740 48.53 -51.83 -39.84
CA PRO A 740 47.59 -52.93 -40.05
C PRO A 740 48.22 -54.28 -39.75
N VAL A 741 47.40 -55.32 -39.57
CA VAL A 741 47.91 -56.69 -39.38
C VAL A 741 48.44 -57.23 -40.71
N ASP A 742 49.64 -57.80 -40.68
CA ASP A 742 50.30 -58.46 -41.83
C ASP A 742 49.68 -59.84 -42.11
N PRO A 743 49.16 -60.08 -43.32
CA PRO A 743 48.74 -61.43 -43.73
C PRO A 743 49.92 -62.40 -43.86
N ALA A 744 49.67 -63.68 -43.59
CA ALA A 744 50.62 -64.75 -43.86
C ALA A 744 49.99 -65.86 -44.71
N GLY A 745 50.79 -66.49 -45.56
CA GLY A 745 50.34 -67.56 -46.44
C GLY A 745 51.35 -68.69 -46.59
N ILE A 746 50.90 -69.78 -47.22
CA ILE A 746 51.71 -70.96 -47.51
C ILE A 746 51.83 -71.13 -49.03
N ASN A 747 53.04 -71.38 -49.52
CA ASN A 747 53.35 -71.84 -50.87
C ASN A 747 53.63 -73.35 -50.84
N GLU A 748 52.81 -74.17 -51.50
CA GLU A 748 52.92 -75.65 -51.46
C GLU A 748 53.94 -76.24 -52.49
N ASP A 749 54.84 -77.14 -52.06
CA ASP A 749 55.92 -77.81 -52.85
C ASP A 749 55.40 -79.02 -53.68
N ASN A 750 55.96 -79.26 -54.87
CA ASN A 750 55.57 -80.35 -55.78
C ASN A 750 56.65 -81.38 -56.25
N ASP A 751 57.86 -81.49 -55.65
CA ASP A 751 58.99 -82.40 -56.07
C ASP A 751 59.15 -83.81 -55.31
N TYR A 752 60.01 -84.81 -55.75
CA TYR A 752 60.14 -86.25 -55.24
C TYR A 752 61.56 -86.86 -54.89
N SER A 753 61.70 -88.01 -54.13
CA SER A 753 62.97 -88.66 -53.57
C SER A 753 63.31 -90.19 -53.93
N PRO A 754 64.57 -90.71 -54.18
CA PRO A 754 64.82 -92.01 -54.93
C PRO A 754 65.85 -93.17 -54.50
N THR A 755 65.77 -94.00 -53.41
CA THR A 755 66.75 -95.14 -53.13
C THR A 755 66.22 -96.49 -52.53
N GLY A 756 66.98 -97.63 -52.59
CA GLY A 756 66.64 -98.97 -52.02
C GLY A 756 67.73 -99.65 -51.14
N TYR A 757 67.36 -100.52 -50.18
CA TYR A 757 68.14 -100.78 -48.94
C TYR A 757 68.46 -102.25 -48.56
N ILE A 758 69.62 -102.50 -47.93
CA ILE A 758 70.00 -103.78 -47.29
C ILE A 758 69.95 -103.58 -45.78
N TYR A 759 69.14 -104.36 -45.07
CA TYR A 759 68.86 -104.07 -43.65
C TYR A 759 68.80 -105.32 -42.77
N TYR A 760 69.06 -105.14 -41.48
CA TYR A 760 68.87 -106.16 -40.46
C TYR A 760 67.39 -106.21 -40.09
N SER A 761 66.73 -107.32 -40.40
CA SER A 761 65.25 -107.46 -40.31
C SER A 761 64.69 -107.13 -38.94
N GLU A 762 65.41 -107.46 -37.85
CA GLU A 762 64.95 -107.19 -36.49
C GLU A 762 64.98 -105.71 -36.10
N THR A 763 65.93 -104.92 -36.62
CA THR A 763 66.15 -103.53 -36.16
C THR A 763 65.88 -102.48 -37.22
N GLY A 764 65.81 -102.85 -38.50
CA GLY A 764 65.75 -101.90 -39.61
C GLY A 764 67.09 -101.26 -39.96
N ALA A 765 68.17 -101.58 -39.22
CA ALA A 765 69.48 -100.96 -39.41
C ALA A 765 70.10 -101.38 -40.74
N LEU A 766 70.64 -100.41 -41.48
CA LEU A 766 71.31 -100.66 -42.75
C LEU A 766 72.58 -101.49 -42.54
N VAL A 767 72.68 -102.60 -43.27
CA VAL A 767 73.82 -103.52 -43.21
C VAL A 767 74.75 -103.22 -44.36
N LYS A 768 75.95 -102.74 -44.02
CA LYS A 768 77.00 -102.42 -44.98
C LYS A 768 77.80 -103.68 -45.34
N GLY A 769 78.10 -103.85 -46.63
CA GLY A 769 78.90 -104.96 -47.15
C GLY A 769 78.07 -106.11 -47.73
N GLY A 770 78.75 -107.01 -48.45
CA GLY A 770 78.16 -108.07 -49.27
C GLY A 770 78.57 -107.94 -50.73
N GLN A 771 78.30 -108.96 -51.53
CA GLN A 771 78.54 -108.92 -52.98
C GLN A 771 77.28 -109.27 -53.73
N MET A 772 76.84 -108.34 -54.58
CA MET A 772 75.67 -108.51 -55.43
C MET A 772 76.09 -108.81 -56.86
N ALA A 773 75.39 -109.74 -57.49
CA ALA A 773 75.43 -109.96 -58.92
C ALA A 773 74.00 -110.13 -59.44
N VAL A 774 73.68 -109.43 -60.52
CA VAL A 774 72.42 -109.62 -61.25
C VAL A 774 72.74 -110.28 -62.57
N ASN A 775 72.10 -111.40 -62.84
CA ASN A 775 72.24 -112.10 -64.12
C ASN A 775 70.90 -112.21 -64.80
N CYS A 776 70.79 -111.70 -66.02
CA CYS A 776 69.60 -111.78 -66.85
C CYS A 776 69.78 -112.80 -67.97
N THR A 777 68.73 -113.54 -68.30
CA THR A 777 68.76 -114.51 -69.41
C THR A 777 68.92 -113.84 -70.79
N ASN A 778 68.56 -112.56 -70.91
CA ASN A 778 68.80 -111.66 -72.04
C ASN A 778 68.98 -110.21 -71.51
N GLY A 779 69.85 -109.41 -72.14
CA GLY A 779 70.17 -108.03 -71.71
C GLY A 779 71.41 -107.90 -70.84
N THR A 780 71.80 -106.67 -70.49
CA THR A 780 72.90 -106.37 -69.57
C THR A 780 72.37 -105.76 -68.27
N ALA A 781 72.79 -106.30 -67.13
CA ALA A 781 72.52 -105.72 -65.83
C ALA A 781 73.80 -105.09 -65.28
N SER A 782 73.70 -103.85 -64.78
CA SER A 782 74.81 -103.15 -64.16
C SER A 782 74.38 -102.50 -62.86
N ILE A 783 75.22 -102.61 -61.85
CA ILE A 783 75.03 -101.91 -60.57
C ILE A 783 75.36 -100.42 -60.77
N VAL A 784 74.54 -99.53 -60.20
CA VAL A 784 74.78 -98.08 -60.25
C VAL A 784 76.01 -97.74 -59.41
N SER A 785 76.92 -96.94 -59.98
CA SER A 785 78.18 -96.57 -59.33
C SER A 785 77.93 -95.93 -57.96
N GLY A 786 78.52 -96.48 -56.90
CA GLY A 786 78.32 -96.02 -55.50
C GLY A 786 77.14 -96.68 -54.78
N HIS A 787 76.34 -97.50 -55.46
CA HIS A 787 75.15 -98.18 -54.93
C HIS A 787 75.27 -99.71 -55.10
N ASP A 788 76.41 -100.28 -54.70
CA ASP A 788 76.74 -101.71 -54.82
C ASP A 788 76.48 -102.54 -53.56
N GLY A 789 75.83 -101.94 -52.55
CA GLY A 789 75.62 -102.53 -51.24
C GLY A 789 76.75 -102.24 -50.23
N SER A 790 77.87 -101.64 -50.64
CA SER A 790 78.96 -101.27 -49.72
C SER A 790 78.54 -100.27 -48.64
N ALA A 791 77.60 -99.37 -48.96
CA ALA A 791 77.04 -98.39 -48.03
C ALA A 791 75.72 -98.83 -47.35
N GLY A 792 75.25 -100.05 -47.62
CA GLY A 792 73.99 -100.59 -47.08
C GLY A 792 72.74 -100.23 -47.89
N PHE A 793 72.92 -99.61 -49.05
CA PHE A 793 71.89 -99.42 -50.06
C PHE A 793 72.43 -99.86 -51.41
N TYR A 794 71.52 -100.22 -52.31
CA TYR A 794 71.88 -100.62 -53.65
C TYR A 794 70.85 -100.21 -54.68
N GLN A 795 71.32 -100.15 -55.92
CA GLN A 795 70.52 -99.86 -57.08
C GLN A 795 71.17 -100.51 -58.29
N PHE A 796 70.37 -101.13 -59.14
CA PHE A 796 70.86 -101.67 -60.40
C PHE A 796 69.95 -101.26 -61.55
N THR A 797 70.58 -101.10 -62.70
CA THR A 797 69.90 -100.87 -63.96
C THR A 797 69.92 -102.15 -64.78
N VAL A 798 68.82 -102.39 -65.49
CA VAL A 798 68.76 -103.41 -66.52
C VAL A 798 68.53 -102.74 -67.85
N ASN A 799 69.45 -102.94 -68.78
CA ASN A 799 69.52 -102.30 -70.08
C ASN A 799 69.56 -103.35 -71.20
N ASP A 800 69.27 -102.94 -72.44
CA ASP A 800 69.36 -103.78 -73.65
C ASP A 800 68.49 -105.06 -73.63
N ILE A 801 67.32 -105.01 -72.99
CA ILE A 801 66.34 -106.12 -73.04
C ILE A 801 65.50 -105.98 -74.31
N ASN A 802 65.74 -106.87 -75.27
CA ASN A 802 65.07 -106.86 -76.59
C ASN A 802 64.00 -107.97 -76.72
N GLN A 803 63.84 -108.83 -75.70
CA GLN A 803 62.83 -109.89 -75.55
C GLN A 803 62.68 -110.20 -74.04
N LYS A 804 61.58 -110.85 -73.62
CA LYS A 804 61.33 -111.23 -72.21
C LYS A 804 62.59 -111.84 -71.56
N ALA A 805 63.07 -111.18 -70.50
CA ALA A 805 64.26 -111.59 -69.76
C ALA A 805 63.89 -111.97 -68.33
N THR A 806 64.46 -113.07 -67.83
CA THR A 806 64.38 -113.42 -66.41
C THR A 806 65.70 -112.99 -65.77
N CYS A 807 65.64 -112.00 -64.88
CA CYS A 807 66.77 -111.52 -64.11
C CYS A 807 66.77 -112.17 -62.72
N THR A 808 67.89 -112.77 -62.34
CA THR A 808 68.07 -113.39 -61.03
C THR A 808 69.06 -112.58 -60.22
N LEU A 809 68.65 -112.19 -59.02
CA LEU A 809 69.47 -111.48 -58.04
C LEU A 809 70.21 -112.51 -57.20
N ALA A 810 71.54 -112.56 -57.37
CA ALA A 810 72.43 -113.32 -56.50
C ALA A 810 73.07 -112.35 -55.51
N TYR A 811 72.76 -112.52 -54.22
CA TYR A 811 73.38 -111.77 -53.15
C TYR A 811 74.17 -112.71 -52.24
N THR A 812 75.45 -112.39 -52.04
CA THR A 812 76.30 -113.03 -51.05
C THR A 812 76.40 -112.10 -49.83
N PRO A 813 75.77 -112.43 -48.70
CA PRO A 813 75.83 -111.61 -47.50
C PRO A 813 77.27 -111.42 -46.99
N PRO A 814 77.57 -110.29 -46.34
CA PRO A 814 78.85 -110.08 -45.66
C PRO A 814 79.04 -111.10 -44.53
N ALA A 815 80.30 -111.39 -44.19
CA ALA A 815 80.65 -112.35 -43.15
C ALA A 815 79.90 -112.06 -41.83
N GLY A 816 79.29 -113.09 -41.24
CA GLY A 816 78.47 -112.98 -40.03
C GLY A 816 76.97 -112.75 -40.27
N TYR A 817 76.55 -112.48 -41.51
CA TYR A 817 75.15 -112.37 -41.90
C TYR A 817 74.73 -113.48 -42.87
N ALA A 818 73.44 -113.79 -42.87
CA ALA A 818 72.77 -114.65 -43.84
C ALA A 818 71.46 -113.97 -44.26
N LEU A 819 70.91 -114.34 -45.42
CA LEU A 819 69.53 -113.94 -45.77
C LEU A 819 68.58 -114.45 -44.68
N ASP A 820 67.63 -113.61 -44.28
CA ASP A 820 66.73 -113.97 -43.20
C ASP A 820 65.66 -114.95 -43.67
N ASP A 821 65.78 -116.22 -43.28
CA ASP A 821 64.74 -117.24 -43.53
C ASP A 821 63.36 -116.86 -42.96
N ALA A 822 63.27 -115.92 -42.00
CA ALA A 822 61.99 -115.38 -41.51
C ALA A 822 61.33 -114.38 -42.47
N CYS A 823 62.12 -113.73 -43.35
CA CYS A 823 61.64 -112.98 -44.50
C CYS A 823 62.00 -113.76 -45.78
N PRO A 824 61.36 -114.91 -46.09
CA PRO A 824 61.70 -115.67 -47.29
C PRO A 824 61.43 -114.83 -48.54
N ALA A 825 62.26 -115.00 -49.57
CA ALA A 825 61.96 -114.44 -50.89
C ALA A 825 60.56 -114.87 -51.33
N ALA A 826 59.78 -113.94 -51.87
CA ALA A 826 58.43 -114.24 -52.33
C ALA A 826 58.44 -115.40 -53.34
N VAL A 827 57.57 -116.40 -53.14
CA VAL A 827 57.53 -117.62 -53.95
C VAL A 827 56.89 -117.32 -55.31
N GLY A 828 57.71 -117.26 -56.34
CA GLY A 828 57.29 -116.97 -57.72
C GLY A 828 58.26 -116.01 -58.39
N THR A 829 58.00 -115.70 -59.66
CA THR A 829 58.75 -114.67 -60.39
C THR A 829 57.85 -113.45 -60.52
N LEU A 830 58.33 -112.27 -60.11
CA LEU A 830 57.58 -111.01 -60.26
C LEU A 830 57.52 -110.62 -61.74
N GLU A 831 56.32 -110.41 -62.29
CA GLU A 831 56.15 -109.82 -63.63
C GLU A 831 56.13 -108.29 -63.46
N VAL A 832 57.08 -107.58 -64.08
CA VAL A 832 57.13 -106.10 -64.08
C VAL A 832 56.48 -105.59 -65.38
N PRO A 833 55.27 -105.00 -65.35
CA PRO A 833 54.60 -104.46 -66.54
C PRO A 833 55.22 -103.12 -66.96
N ILE A 834 55.03 -102.74 -68.22
CA ILE A 834 55.42 -101.43 -68.76
C ILE A 834 54.54 -100.36 -68.10
N ALA A 835 55.14 -99.44 -67.33
CA ALA A 835 54.46 -98.26 -66.80
C ALA A 835 55.40 -97.05 -66.89
N ASP A 836 54.83 -95.87 -67.19
CA ASP A 836 55.51 -94.56 -67.16
C ASP A 836 55.93 -94.13 -65.74
N GLU A 837 55.68 -94.98 -64.73
CA GLU A 837 56.08 -94.80 -63.34
C GLU A 837 57.14 -95.83 -62.94
N LEU A 838 58.21 -95.33 -62.33
CA LEU A 838 59.29 -96.14 -61.74
C LEU A 838 58.73 -97.02 -60.62
N THR A 839 58.61 -98.33 -60.85
CA THR A 839 58.21 -99.26 -59.79
C THR A 839 59.29 -99.38 -58.72
N SER A 840 59.06 -98.76 -57.56
CA SER A 840 59.82 -99.02 -56.33
C SER A 840 59.37 -100.35 -55.71
N LEU A 841 60.30 -101.26 -55.38
CA LEU A 841 59.98 -102.52 -54.70
C LEU A 841 60.56 -102.47 -53.27
N GLY A 842 59.67 -102.36 -52.28
CA GLY A 842 60.03 -102.13 -50.87
C GLY A 842 60.24 -100.65 -50.55
N SER A 843 59.23 -99.81 -50.73
CA SER A 843 59.29 -98.39 -50.41
C SER A 843 59.38 -98.17 -48.90
N SER A 844 60.55 -97.77 -48.42
CA SER A 844 60.72 -97.22 -47.07
C SER A 844 61.68 -96.05 -47.15
N LYS A 845 61.42 -94.99 -46.38
CA LYS A 845 62.38 -93.91 -46.15
C LYS A 845 63.34 -94.34 -45.02
N ASP A 846 64.61 -93.91 -45.11
CA ASP A 846 65.50 -93.87 -43.94
C ASP A 846 64.99 -92.74 -43.03
N ASP A 847 64.96 -92.95 -41.72
CA ASP A 847 64.62 -91.90 -40.75
C ASP A 847 65.78 -90.90 -40.54
N GLY A 848 66.85 -91.01 -41.32
CA GLY A 848 68.08 -90.22 -41.21
C GLY A 848 69.04 -90.76 -40.15
N SER A 849 68.68 -91.83 -39.44
CA SER A 849 69.53 -92.50 -38.44
C SER A 849 70.25 -93.74 -38.95
N GLY A 850 70.10 -94.06 -40.25
CA GLY A 850 70.63 -95.29 -40.86
C GLY A 850 69.73 -96.48 -40.60
N LYS A 851 68.41 -96.25 -40.48
CA LYS A 851 67.38 -97.26 -40.22
C LYS A 851 66.15 -97.01 -41.08
N LEU A 852 65.53 -98.08 -41.53
CA LEU A 852 64.24 -98.00 -42.22
C LEU A 852 63.11 -97.63 -41.25
N LEU A 853 62.26 -96.68 -41.67
CA LEU A 853 61.02 -96.32 -40.98
C LEU A 853 60.06 -97.50 -40.82
N ASP A 854 59.92 -98.36 -41.84
CA ASP A 854 59.23 -99.64 -41.75
C ASP A 854 60.20 -100.78 -42.08
N LYS A 855 60.36 -101.73 -41.16
CA LYS A 855 61.27 -102.88 -41.26
C LYS A 855 60.54 -104.23 -41.39
N SER A 856 59.22 -104.22 -41.47
CA SER A 856 58.44 -105.46 -41.53
C SER A 856 58.61 -106.17 -42.88
N CYS A 857 58.73 -107.51 -42.88
CA CYS A 857 58.88 -108.27 -44.12
C CYS A 857 57.67 -108.09 -45.07
N SER A 858 56.49 -107.80 -44.54
CA SER A 858 55.26 -107.58 -45.32
C SER A 858 55.28 -106.25 -46.06
N ALA A 859 55.75 -105.17 -45.42
CA ALA A 859 55.89 -103.87 -46.07
C ALA A 859 57.07 -103.83 -47.05
N ASN A 860 58.10 -104.63 -46.78
CA ASN A 860 59.33 -104.72 -47.57
C ASN A 860 59.51 -106.11 -48.19
N THR A 861 58.53 -106.53 -48.99
CA THR A 861 58.59 -107.83 -49.68
C THR A 861 59.70 -107.81 -50.74
N TRP A 862 60.53 -108.85 -50.75
CA TRP A 862 61.66 -108.97 -51.69
C TRP A 862 61.55 -110.22 -52.56
N TYR A 863 62.15 -110.14 -53.75
CA TYR A 863 62.14 -111.22 -54.75
C TYR A 863 63.57 -111.58 -55.16
N GLN A 864 63.79 -112.87 -55.44
CA GLN A 864 65.09 -113.39 -55.90
C GLN A 864 65.17 -113.49 -57.44
N SER A 865 64.02 -113.59 -58.11
CA SER A 865 63.92 -113.66 -59.57
C SER A 865 62.79 -112.77 -60.07
N PHE A 866 63.04 -112.07 -61.17
CA PHE A 866 62.14 -111.09 -61.79
C PHE A 866 62.01 -111.37 -63.28
N ASN A 867 60.79 -111.30 -63.82
CA ASN A 867 60.49 -111.38 -65.24
C ASN A 867 60.23 -109.97 -65.75
N ILE A 868 61.07 -109.54 -66.68
CA ILE A 868 61.00 -108.23 -67.30
C ILE A 868 60.50 -108.42 -68.73
N THR A 869 59.39 -107.75 -69.06
CA THR A 869 58.70 -107.89 -70.35
C THR A 869 58.85 -106.68 -71.28
N ALA A 870 59.74 -105.72 -70.98
CA ALA A 870 59.78 -104.39 -71.62
C ALA A 870 61.03 -104.10 -72.47
N GLU A 871 60.87 -103.25 -73.50
CA GLU A 871 61.92 -102.64 -74.35
C GLU A 871 62.37 -101.27 -73.79
N ALA A 872 62.86 -101.20 -72.55
CA ALA A 872 63.39 -99.95 -71.96
C ALA A 872 64.41 -100.21 -70.84
N SER A 873 65.33 -99.25 -70.65
CA SER A 873 66.21 -99.18 -69.48
C SER A 873 65.40 -98.89 -68.22
N MET A 874 65.53 -99.73 -67.21
CA MET A 874 64.81 -99.56 -65.94
C MET A 874 65.75 -99.55 -64.74
N VAL A 875 65.39 -98.75 -63.73
CA VAL A 875 66.04 -98.72 -62.41
C VAL A 875 65.19 -99.54 -61.45
N ILE A 876 65.78 -100.58 -60.85
CA ILE A 876 65.08 -101.45 -59.90
C ILE A 876 65.72 -101.31 -58.52
N ASN A 877 64.87 -101.05 -57.52
CA ASN A 877 65.23 -100.97 -56.11
C ASN A 877 64.48 -102.10 -55.39
N ASN A 878 65.15 -102.98 -54.66
CA ASN A 878 64.54 -104.14 -53.97
C ASN A 878 65.12 -104.27 -52.54
N ASN A 879 64.35 -104.17 -51.46
CA ASN A 879 64.97 -104.21 -50.13
C ASN A 879 65.42 -105.63 -49.74
N LEU A 880 66.64 -105.80 -49.20
CA LEU A 880 67.18 -107.12 -48.82
C LEU A 880 67.26 -107.29 -47.28
N PRO A 881 66.44 -108.19 -46.68
CA PRO A 881 66.48 -108.47 -45.25
C PRO A 881 67.54 -109.52 -44.89
N LEU A 882 68.37 -109.22 -43.88
CA LEU A 882 69.40 -110.10 -43.35
C LEU A 882 69.17 -110.46 -41.88
N LYS A 883 69.70 -111.62 -41.47
CA LYS A 883 69.87 -112.06 -40.07
C LYS A 883 71.33 -112.37 -39.76
N ARG A 884 71.72 -112.39 -38.48
CA ARG A 884 73.05 -112.85 -38.06
C ARG A 884 73.15 -114.37 -37.92
N GLY A 885 74.30 -114.95 -38.29
CA GLY A 885 74.59 -116.39 -38.13
C GLY A 885 74.77 -116.80 -36.65
N ALA A 886 74.38 -118.03 -36.28
CA ALA A 886 74.21 -118.47 -34.89
C ALA A 886 75.51 -118.46 -34.05
N CYS A 887 75.55 -117.58 -33.04
CA CYS A 887 76.50 -117.60 -31.91
C CYS A 887 75.69 -117.61 -30.59
N THR A 888 76.08 -118.47 -29.63
CA THR A 888 75.43 -118.62 -28.31
C THR A 888 75.90 -117.57 -27.28
N TYR A 889 74.93 -117.05 -26.52
CA TYR A 889 74.87 -115.92 -25.57
C TYR A 889 75.92 -115.78 -24.44
N GLU A 890 76.20 -114.53 -23.98
CA GLU A 890 75.62 -113.93 -22.74
C GLU A 890 75.94 -112.43 -22.48
N SER A 891 74.88 -111.72 -22.06
CA SER A 891 74.82 -110.53 -21.17
C SER A 891 75.02 -109.10 -21.70
N SER A 892 73.97 -108.30 -21.48
CA SER A 892 73.78 -106.89 -21.84
C SER A 892 74.05 -105.97 -20.65
N LEU A 893 75.31 -105.58 -20.45
CA LEU A 893 75.72 -104.56 -19.46
C LEU A 893 76.64 -103.53 -20.12
N LEU A 894 76.38 -102.24 -19.87
CA LEU A 894 77.19 -101.11 -20.36
C LEU A 894 78.15 -100.62 -19.26
N GLN A 895 79.39 -100.31 -19.66
CA GLN A 895 80.40 -99.72 -18.78
C GLN A 895 80.39 -98.20 -18.93
N ILE A 896 80.24 -97.47 -17.81
CA ILE A 896 80.27 -96.01 -17.79
C ILE A 896 81.49 -95.54 -16.99
N GLY A 897 82.27 -94.62 -17.57
CA GLY A 897 83.40 -93.93 -16.94
C GLY A 897 83.33 -92.42 -17.16
N GLY A 898 83.94 -91.63 -16.27
CA GLY A 898 83.96 -90.17 -16.40
C GLY A 898 85.23 -89.54 -15.84
N ASP A 899 85.79 -88.58 -16.57
CA ASP A 899 86.88 -87.71 -16.11
C ASP A 899 86.29 -86.42 -15.52
N PHE A 900 86.47 -86.21 -14.23
CA PHE A 900 85.97 -85.03 -13.51
C PHE A 900 87.08 -83.98 -13.38
N ALA A 901 87.06 -82.97 -14.25
CA ALA A 901 87.85 -81.75 -14.10
C ALA A 901 86.94 -80.58 -13.69
N GLY A 902 86.51 -80.54 -12.43
CA GLY A 902 85.67 -79.47 -11.88
C GLY A 902 84.48 -79.99 -11.06
N THR A 903 83.86 -79.09 -10.27
CA THR A 903 82.71 -79.37 -9.39
C THR A 903 81.39 -79.49 -10.17
N GLY A 904 81.34 -80.41 -11.12
CA GLY A 904 80.09 -80.86 -11.76
C GLY A 904 79.49 -82.06 -11.01
N SER A 905 78.16 -82.18 -11.00
CA SER A 905 77.44 -83.28 -10.35
C SER A 905 76.62 -84.06 -11.39
N ILE A 906 76.53 -85.39 -11.23
CA ILE A 906 75.67 -86.26 -12.04
C ILE A 906 74.47 -86.64 -11.18
N ILE A 907 73.27 -86.28 -11.63
CA ILE A 907 72.02 -86.55 -10.91
C ILE A 907 71.30 -87.72 -11.60
N LEU A 908 70.93 -88.73 -10.80
CA LEU A 908 70.20 -89.92 -11.24
C LEU A 908 68.72 -89.75 -10.93
N SER A 909 67.86 -90.09 -11.88
CA SER A 909 66.40 -89.93 -11.77
C SER A 909 65.70 -91.03 -10.94
N SER A 910 66.38 -92.15 -10.63
CA SER A 910 65.90 -93.14 -9.65
C SER A 910 67.06 -93.96 -9.05
N ALA A 911 66.94 -94.37 -7.79
CA ALA A 911 68.00 -95.00 -7.00
C ALA A 911 67.94 -96.54 -6.92
N GLN A 912 67.13 -97.20 -7.76
CA GLN A 912 67.02 -98.66 -7.74
C GLN A 912 67.97 -99.29 -8.76
N GLU A 913 68.85 -100.17 -8.26
CA GLU A 913 69.78 -101.04 -8.99
C GLU A 913 71.11 -100.40 -9.48
N ILE A 914 71.96 -100.00 -8.53
CA ILE A 914 73.38 -99.72 -8.77
C ILE A 914 74.23 -100.71 -8.00
N GLN A 915 75.14 -101.41 -8.69
CA GLN A 915 76.19 -102.24 -8.08
C GLN A 915 77.55 -101.56 -8.28
N ALA A 916 78.29 -101.34 -7.19
CA ALA A 916 79.66 -100.85 -7.27
C ALA A 916 80.56 -101.94 -7.88
N ALA A 917 81.49 -101.55 -8.76
CA ALA A 917 82.37 -102.48 -9.46
C ALA A 917 83.57 -102.97 -8.62
N ASP A 918 83.69 -102.57 -7.34
CA ASP A 918 84.80 -102.94 -6.44
C ASP A 918 84.29 -103.11 -5.00
N GLU A 919 84.68 -104.22 -4.36
CA GLU A 919 84.25 -104.68 -3.03
C GLU A 919 84.93 -103.92 -1.87
N ASN A 920 85.90 -103.03 -2.16
CA ASN A 920 86.73 -102.38 -1.12
C ASN A 920 86.31 -100.96 -0.69
N ASN A 921 85.12 -100.47 -1.08
CA ASN A 921 84.70 -99.11 -0.70
C ASN A 921 83.18 -99.02 -0.45
N PRO A 922 82.72 -98.86 0.81
CA PRO A 922 81.29 -98.88 1.09
C PRO A 922 80.63 -97.56 0.68
N VAL A 923 79.56 -97.64 -0.12
CA VAL A 923 78.68 -96.49 -0.39
C VAL A 923 77.81 -96.26 0.86
N GLY A 924 78.04 -95.14 1.53
CA GLY A 924 77.28 -94.70 2.72
C GLY A 924 75.85 -94.25 2.38
N VAL A 925 74.96 -94.39 3.36
CA VAL A 925 73.49 -94.39 3.26
C VAL A 925 72.86 -92.98 3.42
N LEU A 926 72.00 -92.63 2.44
CA LEU A 926 70.74 -91.84 2.41
C LEU A 926 70.65 -90.32 2.74
N THR A 927 70.11 -89.55 1.77
CA THR A 927 68.74 -88.93 1.78
C THR A 927 68.37 -88.49 0.35
N PRO A 928 67.08 -88.34 -0.01
CA PRO A 928 66.64 -88.45 -1.39
C PRO A 928 67.04 -87.23 -2.21
N HIS A 929 67.57 -87.48 -3.41
CA HIS A 929 67.84 -86.57 -4.54
C HIS A 929 69.29 -86.14 -4.85
N TYR A 930 70.31 -86.55 -4.09
CA TYR A 930 71.71 -86.26 -4.48
C TYR A 930 72.66 -87.44 -4.27
N LEU A 931 73.26 -87.95 -5.35
CA LEU A 931 74.38 -88.89 -5.30
C LEU A 931 75.66 -88.16 -5.73
N VAL A 932 76.58 -87.93 -4.79
CA VAL A 932 77.91 -87.37 -5.10
C VAL A 932 78.87 -88.53 -5.31
N LEU A 933 79.27 -88.79 -6.56
CA LEU A 933 80.15 -89.90 -6.92
C LEU A 933 81.63 -89.52 -6.73
N LYS A 934 82.39 -90.40 -6.06
CA LYS A 934 83.86 -90.32 -5.91
C LYS A 934 84.61 -91.51 -6.53
N ALA A 935 83.97 -92.31 -7.38
CA ALA A 935 84.56 -93.49 -8.02
C ALA A 935 84.55 -93.37 -9.56
N PRO A 936 85.60 -93.82 -10.28
CA PRO A 936 85.77 -93.54 -11.71
C PRO A 936 85.02 -94.48 -12.67
N ARG A 937 84.39 -95.58 -12.20
CA ARG A 937 83.73 -96.59 -13.07
C ARG A 937 82.51 -97.23 -12.42
N MET A 938 81.44 -97.46 -13.19
CA MET A 938 80.20 -98.10 -12.74
C MET A 938 79.54 -98.94 -13.85
N LEU A 939 78.78 -99.96 -13.46
CA LEU A 939 77.96 -100.79 -14.35
C LEU A 939 76.48 -100.45 -14.17
N VAL A 940 75.75 -100.27 -15.27
CA VAL A 940 74.34 -99.88 -15.26
C VAL A 940 73.57 -100.60 -16.35
N LYS A 941 72.31 -100.94 -16.06
CA LYS A 941 71.38 -101.53 -17.03
C LYS A 941 70.98 -100.51 -18.11
N ALA A 942 70.72 -100.99 -19.32
CA ALA A 942 70.20 -100.18 -20.40
C ALA A 942 68.83 -99.56 -20.03
N GLY A 943 68.63 -98.27 -20.31
CA GLY A 943 67.38 -97.53 -20.05
C GLY A 943 67.41 -96.52 -18.90
N VAL A 944 68.54 -96.34 -18.20
CA VAL A 944 68.69 -95.33 -17.14
C VAL A 944 69.01 -93.94 -17.73
N VAL A 945 68.30 -92.90 -17.26
CA VAL A 945 68.45 -91.50 -17.73
C VAL A 945 69.35 -90.71 -16.76
N PHE A 946 70.38 -90.05 -17.30
CA PHE A 946 71.34 -89.23 -16.55
C PHE A 946 71.15 -87.74 -16.84
N LYS A 947 71.31 -86.88 -15.83
CA LYS A 947 71.45 -85.42 -16.00
C LYS A 947 72.86 -84.98 -15.59
N VAL A 948 73.59 -84.31 -16.49
CA VAL A 948 74.95 -83.82 -16.25
C VAL A 948 74.93 -82.29 -16.14
N GLU A 949 75.39 -81.75 -15.02
CA GLU A 949 75.46 -80.30 -14.78
C GLU A 949 76.91 -79.85 -14.52
N GLY A 950 77.29 -78.67 -15.02
CA GLY A 950 78.57 -78.02 -14.68
C GLY A 950 79.81 -78.46 -15.48
N GLY A 951 79.69 -78.69 -16.79
CA GLY A 951 80.84 -78.87 -17.69
C GLY A 951 81.56 -80.22 -17.62
N ALA A 952 81.03 -81.19 -16.88
CA ALA A 952 81.55 -82.56 -16.83
C ALA A 952 81.26 -83.34 -18.14
N ARG A 953 82.18 -84.22 -18.53
CA ARG A 953 82.04 -85.09 -19.72
C ARG A 953 81.79 -86.54 -19.31
N LEU A 954 80.70 -87.13 -19.79
CA LEU A 954 80.38 -88.54 -19.61
C LEU A 954 80.89 -89.34 -20.81
N SER A 955 81.64 -90.42 -20.59
CA SER A 955 81.95 -91.37 -21.67
C SER A 955 81.25 -92.71 -21.41
N VAL A 956 80.46 -93.12 -22.40
CA VAL A 956 79.75 -94.40 -22.40
C VAL A 956 80.36 -95.25 -23.49
N SER A 957 80.91 -96.41 -23.13
CA SER A 957 81.48 -97.35 -24.07
C SER A 957 80.63 -98.61 -24.08
N PRO A 958 80.22 -99.13 -25.25
CA PRO A 958 79.71 -100.50 -25.34
C PRO A 958 80.78 -101.45 -24.80
N ALA A 959 80.38 -102.48 -24.05
CA ALA A 959 81.29 -103.59 -23.78
C ALA A 959 81.75 -104.15 -25.14
N VAL A 960 83.06 -104.21 -25.35
CA VAL A 960 83.66 -104.72 -26.59
C VAL A 960 83.58 -106.24 -26.56
N ASP A 961 82.65 -106.82 -27.33
CA ASP A 961 82.61 -108.26 -27.51
C ASP A 961 83.55 -108.70 -28.65
N TYR A 962 84.54 -109.49 -28.27
CA TYR A 962 85.39 -110.24 -29.20
C TYR A 962 84.60 -111.43 -29.77
N CYS A 963 84.25 -111.37 -31.04
CA CYS A 963 84.11 -112.57 -31.88
C CYS A 963 85.33 -112.60 -32.80
N GLN A 964 86.12 -113.69 -32.78
CA GLN A 964 87.21 -113.88 -33.76
C GLN A 964 86.65 -114.04 -35.17
#